data_AF-A0A660V035-F1
#
_entry.id   AF-A0A660V035-F1
#
_cell.length_a   1.000
_cell.length_b   1.000
_cell.length_c   1.000
_cell.angle_alpha   90.00
_cell.angle_beta   90.00
_cell.angle_gamma   90.00
#
_symmetry.space_group_name_H-M   'P 1'
#
loop_
_entity.id
_entity.type
_entity.pdbx_description
1 polymer ?
#
loop_
_entity_poly.entity_id
_entity_poly.type
_entity_poly.pdbx_seq_one_letter_code
_entity_poly.pdbx_strand_id
1 'polypeptide(L)'
;DDDGDGVGDVWAKSSLTTTNGDMDVYGENIQVGGVADSGGNMDMTAADNITLNDAAIATESMTLTADDDDDAVGDMWAMSTLTTTNGNIEISASDTTIKLDDDVTAGDNLILNNNTEVAAAKTLHANNDVALAAGKTITGSGNLTITAGHDIGLGVYNTDMSDPHSGSGGEVTAAGNLTISADTTSGGSNIFAHGKLHSDGDMLVEAGDDVYLKATPDSAYAGGNMTLTASTAAGNDTGNLEVEGNLEAVGDMVLSSSNNTTHLYGDYNVAGGSITLNNNTQAAGNIIAGEDVTAHGDLLLDRPLWKDNTDQTVQATNGTLTAEGWVRKVTPGHLWLLGGDEELAVDLQHESDGPWDPAASTCEGNLWIEGEGNVQVSGDLTTFGDCWECEKDNGFYRDYDRGGVAVISNEGKIYTAGGANDTLNVTVEGNSDHKAGLGVDLPYGDGKAAIMIISKEDLKIGPDAELHASGTYYDDVDDRAGMNLLDEPATIGGVPRDEGDPFDVAIYVASTEGNVDVSSPVSIESSVGFPVPKRSIEPEVERKGAMVIDAFDTVTFGPAFEESLAGDGVTSDVGDRLEVVSRISEWLFQAVGKLPYVYGGGPFVPDYAYVLRGSGQSNPAIAGNPDNDRAWVLESPPEPAPLYTEAGEDTEPQEFAEGGCPALMAWFADEVGVPEDQIQVIVQDAFAYATDIQPCEACARLRDAATILSDEEGTYMAALGQVVNEFTTPGAPIAPEQMTLIASAVASAEVGTNYAAAGEWLDSLVQYVAVMNTEMGFSATEAVAFVGKYTTPITEGDDAILASYVQARLAQLGG
;
A
#
# COMPACT_ATOMS: atom_id res chain seq x y z
N ASP A 1 -72.25 -15.91 -24.46
CA ASP A 1 -73.63 -15.52 -24.87
C ASP A 1 -74.75 -15.89 -23.91
N ASP A 2 -74.57 -15.62 -22.61
CA ASP A 2 -75.65 -15.23 -21.68
C ASP A 2 -75.17 -14.23 -20.60
N ASP A 3 -74.11 -13.48 -20.92
CA ASP A 3 -73.27 -12.65 -20.03
C ASP A 3 -73.71 -11.18 -20.08
N GLY A 4 -74.27 -10.74 -21.21
CA GLY A 4 -74.94 -9.43 -21.33
C GLY A 4 -74.05 -8.26 -21.73
N ASP A 5 -72.76 -8.47 -22.00
CA ASP A 5 -71.81 -7.50 -22.59
C ASP A 5 -71.99 -7.31 -24.11
N GLY A 6 -72.45 -8.33 -24.83
CA GLY A 6 -72.73 -8.26 -26.27
C GLY A 6 -71.51 -8.41 -27.17
N VAL A 7 -70.38 -8.94 -26.68
CA VAL A 7 -69.20 -9.26 -27.49
C VAL A 7 -69.04 -10.79 -27.49
N GLY A 8 -68.80 -11.40 -28.66
CA GLY A 8 -68.62 -12.85 -28.76
C GLY A 8 -67.20 -13.20 -29.18
N ASP A 9 -66.79 -14.44 -28.92
CA ASP A 9 -65.47 -14.95 -29.33
C ASP A 9 -65.24 -14.89 -30.86
N VAL A 10 -64.03 -14.53 -31.25
CA VAL A 10 -63.52 -14.65 -32.62
C VAL A 10 -62.51 -15.79 -32.69
N TRP A 11 -62.81 -16.81 -33.50
CA TRP A 11 -61.88 -17.92 -33.75
C TRP A 11 -61.62 -18.13 -35.25
N ALA A 12 -60.40 -17.85 -35.68
CA ALA A 12 -59.91 -18.12 -37.03
C ALA A 12 -59.00 -19.35 -37.03
N LYS A 13 -59.54 -20.55 -37.30
CA LYS A 13 -58.79 -21.81 -37.22
C LYS A 13 -57.55 -21.91 -38.15
N SER A 14 -57.55 -21.20 -39.29
CA SER A 14 -56.50 -21.35 -40.32
C SER A 14 -55.69 -20.10 -40.56
N SER A 15 -56.30 -19.01 -41.01
CA SER A 15 -55.61 -17.74 -41.23
C SER A 15 -56.62 -16.61 -41.23
N LEU A 16 -56.14 -15.42 -40.93
CA LEU A 16 -56.87 -14.18 -41.12
C LEU A 16 -56.00 -13.31 -42.02
N THR A 17 -56.49 -12.90 -43.19
CA THR A 17 -55.64 -12.23 -44.19
C THR A 17 -56.37 -11.09 -44.88
N THR A 18 -55.71 -9.95 -45.00
CA THR A 18 -56.10 -8.83 -45.86
C THR A 18 -54.97 -8.57 -46.87
N THR A 19 -55.29 -8.13 -48.09
CA THR A 19 -54.27 -7.97 -49.15
C THR A 19 -53.72 -6.55 -49.28
N ASN A 20 -54.54 -5.52 -49.02
CA ASN A 20 -54.16 -4.10 -49.20
C ASN A 20 -54.95 -3.18 -48.24
N GLY A 21 -55.31 -3.67 -47.06
CA GLY A 21 -56.16 -2.91 -46.15
C GLY A 21 -56.03 -3.39 -44.72
N ASP A 22 -56.59 -2.59 -43.82
CA ASP A 22 -56.47 -2.82 -42.39
C ASP A 22 -57.27 -4.05 -41.96
N MET A 23 -56.83 -4.65 -40.85
CA MET A 23 -57.48 -5.78 -40.21
C MET A 23 -57.93 -5.34 -38.82
N ASP A 24 -59.23 -5.10 -38.67
CA ASP A 24 -59.84 -4.79 -37.37
C ASP A 24 -60.60 -6.02 -36.85
N VAL A 25 -60.23 -6.51 -35.67
CA VAL A 25 -60.88 -7.65 -35.01
C VAL A 25 -61.29 -7.27 -33.60
N TYR A 26 -62.58 -7.42 -33.30
CA TYR A 26 -63.15 -7.19 -31.98
C TYR A 26 -63.83 -8.47 -31.50
N GLY A 27 -63.56 -8.90 -30.27
CA GLY A 27 -64.13 -10.12 -29.69
C GLY A 27 -64.08 -10.13 -28.17
N GLU A 28 -64.76 -11.08 -27.55
CA GLU A 28 -64.54 -11.41 -26.13
C GLU A 28 -63.16 -12.06 -26.01
N ASN A 29 -62.96 -13.21 -26.65
CA ASN A 29 -61.64 -13.78 -26.91
C ASN A 29 -61.30 -13.75 -28.41
N ILE A 30 -60.06 -13.45 -28.77
CA ILE A 30 -59.55 -13.55 -30.14
C ILE A 30 -58.52 -14.68 -30.23
N GLN A 31 -58.79 -15.69 -31.05
CA GLN A 31 -57.86 -16.77 -31.33
C GLN A 31 -57.62 -16.95 -32.83
N VAL A 32 -56.36 -16.87 -33.26
CA VAL A 32 -55.95 -17.16 -34.64
C VAL A 32 -55.04 -18.39 -34.63
N GLY A 33 -55.52 -19.48 -35.26
CA GLY A 33 -54.88 -20.79 -35.27
C GLY A 33 -53.76 -20.96 -36.31
N GLY A 34 -53.67 -20.05 -37.27
CA GLY A 34 -52.53 -19.95 -38.19
C GLY A 34 -52.28 -18.47 -38.51
N VAL A 35 -51.65 -18.16 -39.64
CA VAL A 35 -51.12 -16.81 -39.88
C VAL A 35 -52.19 -15.71 -39.83
N ALA A 36 -51.93 -14.64 -39.08
CA ALA A 36 -52.61 -13.36 -39.20
C ALA A 36 -51.76 -12.43 -40.08
N ASP A 37 -52.25 -12.03 -41.25
CA ASP A 37 -51.48 -11.29 -42.25
C ASP A 37 -52.28 -10.08 -42.75
N SER A 38 -51.90 -8.88 -42.31
CA SER A 38 -52.51 -7.63 -42.73
C SER A 38 -51.67 -6.88 -43.77
N GLY A 39 -52.30 -6.57 -44.90
CA GLY A 39 -51.73 -5.66 -45.91
C GLY A 39 -51.73 -4.18 -45.51
N GLY A 40 -52.24 -3.83 -44.33
CA GLY A 40 -52.28 -2.49 -43.73
C GLY A 40 -51.97 -2.55 -42.23
N ASN A 41 -52.75 -1.83 -41.41
CA ASN A 41 -52.72 -1.96 -39.95
C ASN A 41 -53.36 -3.27 -39.48
N MET A 42 -52.97 -3.75 -38.31
CA MET A 42 -53.60 -4.89 -37.62
C MET A 42 -54.02 -4.46 -36.21
N ASP A 43 -55.31 -4.25 -36.02
CA ASP A 43 -55.89 -3.85 -34.73
C ASP A 43 -56.74 -5.02 -34.21
N MET A 44 -56.26 -5.68 -33.16
CA MET A 44 -56.99 -6.74 -32.47
C MET A 44 -57.30 -6.30 -31.04
N THR A 45 -58.59 -6.20 -30.73
CA THR A 45 -59.09 -5.74 -29.42
C THR A 45 -60.01 -6.82 -28.85
N ALA A 46 -59.55 -7.48 -27.79
CA ALA A 46 -60.31 -8.48 -27.06
C ALA A 46 -60.77 -7.91 -25.72
N ALA A 47 -62.01 -8.22 -25.30
CA ALA A 47 -62.44 -7.96 -23.94
C ALA A 47 -61.64 -8.80 -22.94
N ASP A 48 -61.24 -10.02 -23.31
CA ASP A 48 -60.43 -10.91 -22.48
C ASP A 48 -59.06 -11.16 -23.15
N ASN A 49 -58.94 -12.26 -23.91
CA ASN A 49 -57.66 -12.81 -24.34
C ASN A 49 -57.40 -12.65 -25.84
N ILE A 50 -56.13 -12.45 -26.19
CA ILE A 50 -55.64 -12.61 -27.57
C ILE A 50 -54.64 -13.76 -27.61
N THR A 51 -54.88 -14.75 -28.48
CA THR A 51 -53.96 -15.87 -28.72
C THR A 51 -53.62 -16.01 -30.21
N LEU A 52 -52.35 -15.86 -30.54
CA LEU A 52 -51.80 -15.98 -31.90
C LEU A 52 -50.90 -17.22 -31.96
N ASN A 53 -51.40 -18.31 -32.53
CA ASN A 53 -50.70 -19.61 -32.55
C ASN A 53 -49.61 -19.71 -33.63
N ASP A 54 -49.58 -18.77 -34.57
CA ASP A 54 -48.66 -18.71 -35.72
C ASP A 54 -48.35 -17.23 -35.99
N ALA A 55 -47.52 -16.95 -37.00
CA ALA A 55 -47.00 -15.60 -37.22
C ALA A 55 -48.11 -14.55 -37.39
N ALA A 56 -47.91 -13.38 -36.80
CA ALA A 56 -48.73 -12.20 -37.06
C ALA A 56 -47.87 -11.14 -37.76
N ILE A 57 -48.34 -10.69 -38.91
CA ILE A 57 -47.61 -9.82 -39.82
C ILE A 57 -48.52 -8.65 -40.18
N ALA A 58 -48.05 -7.42 -40.00
CA ALA A 58 -48.71 -6.24 -40.56
C ALA A 58 -47.74 -5.45 -41.44
N THR A 59 -48.25 -4.84 -42.51
CA THR A 59 -47.41 -3.97 -43.35
C THR A 59 -47.14 -2.63 -42.64
N GLU A 60 -48.16 -2.09 -41.97
CA GLU A 60 -48.09 -0.83 -41.23
C GLU A 60 -47.94 -1.10 -39.73
N SER A 61 -48.88 -0.65 -38.88
CA SER A 61 -48.80 -0.85 -37.41
C SER A 61 -49.60 -2.08 -36.96
N MET A 62 -49.23 -2.61 -35.80
CA MET A 62 -49.94 -3.68 -35.11
C MET A 62 -50.28 -3.23 -33.68
N THR A 63 -51.56 -3.19 -33.34
CA THR A 63 -52.05 -2.89 -32.00
C THR A 63 -52.81 -4.09 -31.47
N LEU A 64 -52.33 -4.67 -30.37
CA LEU A 64 -52.91 -5.83 -29.71
C LEU A 64 -53.34 -5.43 -28.29
N THR A 65 -54.65 -5.34 -28.07
CA THR A 65 -55.24 -4.95 -26.79
C THR A 65 -56.06 -6.12 -26.24
N ALA A 66 -55.51 -6.83 -25.27
CA ALA A 66 -56.25 -7.73 -24.39
C ALA A 66 -56.77 -6.93 -23.18
N ASP A 67 -57.88 -7.38 -22.58
CA ASP A 67 -58.58 -6.67 -21.50
C ASP A 67 -59.07 -5.25 -21.84
N ASP A 68 -59.82 -5.10 -22.93
CA ASP A 68 -60.35 -3.77 -23.31
C ASP A 68 -61.51 -3.29 -22.39
N ASP A 69 -62.09 -4.15 -21.56
CA ASP A 69 -63.21 -3.81 -20.67
C ASP A 69 -62.80 -3.49 -19.22
N ASP A 70 -61.50 -3.47 -18.93
CA ASP A 70 -60.88 -3.13 -17.65
C ASP A 70 -61.36 -4.02 -16.47
N ASP A 71 -61.79 -5.27 -16.72
CA ASP A 71 -62.27 -6.17 -15.66
C ASP A 71 -61.14 -6.94 -14.93
N ALA A 72 -59.90 -6.78 -15.42
CA ALA A 72 -58.68 -7.42 -14.95
C ALA A 72 -58.63 -8.94 -15.23
N VAL A 73 -59.09 -9.36 -16.40
CA VAL A 73 -58.97 -10.69 -16.98
C VAL A 73 -58.57 -10.57 -18.45
N GLY A 74 -57.28 -10.71 -18.79
CA GLY A 74 -56.90 -10.74 -20.19
C GLY A 74 -55.41 -10.90 -20.45
N ASP A 75 -55.03 -12.05 -21.01
CA ASP A 75 -53.67 -12.33 -21.45
C ASP A 75 -53.51 -12.09 -22.96
N MET A 76 -52.34 -11.60 -23.33
CA MET A 76 -51.86 -11.66 -24.71
C MET A 76 -50.81 -12.77 -24.81
N TRP A 77 -51.01 -13.72 -25.74
CA TRP A 77 -50.03 -14.78 -26.02
C TRP A 77 -49.75 -14.89 -27.52
N ALA A 78 -48.53 -14.55 -27.91
CA ALA A 78 -47.97 -14.80 -29.22
C ALA A 78 -47.03 -16.02 -29.17
N MET A 79 -47.46 -17.14 -29.77
CA MET A 79 -46.69 -18.38 -29.81
C MET A 79 -45.64 -18.42 -30.95
N SER A 80 -45.62 -17.38 -31.78
CA SER A 80 -44.80 -17.26 -32.99
C SER A 80 -44.44 -15.79 -33.23
N THR A 81 -43.68 -15.51 -34.28
CA THR A 81 -43.11 -14.19 -34.57
C THR A 81 -44.19 -13.12 -34.74
N LEU A 82 -43.98 -11.95 -34.15
CA LEU A 82 -44.72 -10.72 -34.45
C LEU A 82 -43.87 -9.81 -35.32
N THR A 83 -44.41 -9.33 -36.44
CA THR A 83 -43.65 -8.49 -37.37
C THR A 83 -44.48 -7.36 -37.95
N THR A 84 -43.92 -6.16 -37.93
CA THR A 84 -44.40 -5.04 -38.75
C THR A 84 -43.30 -4.60 -39.71
N THR A 85 -43.70 -4.15 -40.91
CA THR A 85 -42.71 -3.69 -41.91
C THR A 85 -42.35 -2.22 -41.73
N ASN A 86 -43.34 -1.35 -41.48
CA ASN A 86 -43.14 0.10 -41.42
C ASN A 86 -43.57 0.75 -40.10
N GLY A 87 -44.50 0.13 -39.36
CA GLY A 87 -45.18 0.77 -38.23
C GLY A 87 -44.83 0.17 -36.87
N ASN A 88 -45.51 0.68 -35.84
CA ASN A 88 -45.30 0.25 -34.46
C ASN A 88 -45.86 -1.14 -34.20
N ILE A 89 -45.32 -1.83 -33.20
CA ILE A 89 -46.01 -2.89 -32.48
C ILE A 89 -46.32 -2.35 -31.09
N GLU A 90 -47.60 -2.25 -30.76
CA GLU A 90 -48.07 -1.87 -29.43
C GLU A 90 -48.89 -3.01 -28.82
N ILE A 91 -48.51 -3.43 -27.61
CA ILE A 91 -49.15 -4.54 -26.92
C ILE A 91 -49.58 -4.11 -25.52
N SER A 92 -50.85 -4.34 -25.22
CA SER A 92 -51.50 -4.07 -23.94
C SER A 92 -52.28 -5.29 -23.45
N ALA A 93 -52.29 -5.48 -22.14
CA ALA A 93 -53.05 -6.48 -21.38
C ALA A 93 -53.46 -5.85 -20.03
N SER A 94 -54.20 -6.51 -19.14
CA SER A 94 -54.55 -5.89 -17.83
C SER A 94 -53.88 -6.50 -16.62
N ASP A 95 -53.78 -7.82 -16.53
CA ASP A 95 -53.71 -8.46 -15.21
C ASP A 95 -52.53 -9.39 -14.97
N THR A 96 -51.95 -10.06 -15.98
CA THR A 96 -50.78 -10.90 -15.69
C THR A 96 -49.59 -10.70 -16.59
N THR A 97 -49.68 -10.95 -17.90
CA THR A 97 -48.46 -11.10 -18.70
C THR A 97 -48.72 -11.08 -20.20
N ILE A 98 -47.92 -10.32 -20.95
CA ILE A 98 -47.70 -10.52 -22.39
C ILE A 98 -46.73 -11.69 -22.56
N LYS A 99 -47.15 -12.79 -23.19
CA LYS A 99 -46.31 -13.96 -23.43
C LYS A 99 -45.82 -13.99 -24.87
N LEU A 100 -44.51 -13.94 -25.06
CA LEU A 100 -43.83 -13.95 -26.35
C LEU A 100 -42.95 -15.19 -26.47
N ASP A 101 -43.41 -16.20 -27.20
CA ASP A 101 -42.64 -17.44 -27.40
C ASP A 101 -41.63 -17.36 -28.56
N ASP A 102 -41.62 -16.25 -29.30
CA ASP A 102 -40.74 -16.02 -30.44
C ASP A 102 -40.31 -14.55 -30.57
N ASP A 103 -39.49 -14.26 -31.57
CA ASP A 103 -38.97 -12.90 -31.81
C ASP A 103 -40.08 -11.89 -32.13
N VAL A 104 -39.86 -10.64 -31.73
CA VAL A 104 -40.71 -9.49 -32.09
C VAL A 104 -39.88 -8.50 -32.88
N THR A 105 -40.38 -8.08 -34.04
CA THR A 105 -39.70 -7.14 -34.93
C THR A 105 -40.64 -6.03 -35.36
N ALA A 106 -40.49 -4.85 -34.76
CA ALA A 106 -41.25 -3.66 -35.12
C ALA A 106 -40.53 -2.83 -36.21
N GLY A 107 -41.28 -2.45 -37.24
CA GLY A 107 -40.82 -1.61 -38.33
C GLY A 107 -40.53 -0.16 -37.93
N ASP A 108 -41.12 0.31 -36.83
CA ASP A 108 -40.88 1.60 -36.18
C ASP A 108 -40.60 1.38 -34.68
N ASN A 109 -41.57 1.58 -33.78
CA ASN A 109 -41.40 1.39 -32.33
C ASN A 109 -42.01 0.08 -31.81
N LEU A 110 -41.42 -0.49 -30.75
CA LEU A 110 -42.02 -1.56 -29.94
C LEU A 110 -42.43 -1.01 -28.58
N ILE A 111 -43.73 -1.05 -28.27
CA ILE A 111 -44.30 -0.54 -27.02
C ILE A 111 -44.95 -1.69 -26.24
N LEU A 112 -44.48 -1.90 -25.02
CA LEU A 112 -44.97 -2.91 -24.09
C LEU A 112 -45.59 -2.23 -22.86
N ASN A 113 -46.92 -2.32 -22.73
CA ASN A 113 -47.66 -1.64 -21.66
C ASN A 113 -47.86 -2.50 -20.40
N ASN A 114 -47.39 -3.76 -20.42
CA ASN A 114 -47.59 -4.73 -19.34
C ASN A 114 -46.34 -5.55 -19.05
N ASN A 115 -46.39 -6.34 -17.97
CA ASN A 115 -45.37 -7.34 -17.69
C ASN A 115 -45.25 -8.28 -18.88
N THR A 116 -44.04 -8.58 -19.29
CA THR A 116 -43.77 -9.36 -20.50
C THR A 116 -42.89 -10.56 -20.17
N GLU A 117 -43.35 -11.76 -20.46
CA GLU A 117 -42.57 -12.99 -20.41
C GLU A 117 -42.09 -13.32 -21.83
N VAL A 118 -40.78 -13.55 -21.96
CA VAL A 118 -40.14 -13.87 -23.22
C VAL A 118 -39.51 -15.26 -23.13
N ALA A 119 -39.78 -16.11 -24.13
CA ALA A 119 -39.13 -17.41 -24.24
C ALA A 119 -37.60 -17.27 -24.35
N ALA A 120 -36.89 -18.38 -24.11
CA ALA A 120 -35.44 -18.39 -24.12
C ALA A 120 -34.87 -18.11 -25.52
N ALA A 121 -33.77 -17.36 -25.55
CA ALA A 121 -32.99 -17.03 -26.75
C ALA A 121 -33.80 -16.26 -27.81
N LYS A 122 -34.52 -15.22 -27.36
CA LYS A 122 -35.38 -14.38 -28.21
C LYS A 122 -34.94 -12.93 -28.23
N THR A 123 -35.37 -12.26 -29.30
CA THR A 123 -35.05 -10.86 -29.58
C THR A 123 -36.32 -10.02 -29.60
N LEU A 124 -36.29 -8.91 -28.88
CA LEU A 124 -37.22 -7.80 -28.99
C LEU A 124 -36.51 -6.70 -29.79
N HIS A 125 -36.96 -6.46 -31.02
CA HIS A 125 -36.33 -5.53 -31.95
C HIS A 125 -37.29 -4.45 -32.43
N ALA A 126 -36.82 -3.20 -32.47
CA ALA A 126 -37.47 -2.08 -33.11
C ALA A 126 -36.47 -1.33 -34.01
N ASN A 127 -36.92 -0.85 -35.17
CA ASN A 127 -36.10 -0.01 -36.04
C ASN A 127 -35.92 1.42 -35.50
N ASN A 128 -36.80 1.87 -34.61
CA ASN A 128 -36.68 3.14 -33.90
C ASN A 128 -36.55 2.86 -32.40
N ASP A 129 -37.62 2.98 -31.59
CA ASP A 129 -37.52 2.87 -30.14
C ASP A 129 -38.11 1.57 -29.56
N VAL A 130 -37.54 1.08 -28.46
CA VAL A 130 -38.18 0.07 -27.59
C VAL A 130 -38.58 0.73 -26.28
N ALA A 131 -39.87 0.69 -25.93
CA ALA A 131 -40.40 1.26 -24.70
C ALA A 131 -41.15 0.22 -23.86
N LEU A 132 -40.79 0.12 -22.58
CA LEU A 132 -41.53 -0.59 -21.55
C LEU A 132 -42.14 0.45 -20.60
N ALA A 133 -43.45 0.38 -20.41
CA ALA A 133 -44.18 1.31 -19.54
C ALA A 133 -43.69 1.26 -18.07
N ALA A 134 -43.80 2.39 -17.38
CA ALA A 134 -43.45 2.52 -15.97
C ALA A 134 -44.15 1.47 -15.08
N GLY A 135 -43.38 0.92 -14.14
CA GLY A 135 -43.82 -0.10 -13.18
C GLY A 135 -44.01 -1.49 -13.77
N LYS A 136 -43.65 -1.72 -15.04
CA LYS A 136 -43.74 -3.04 -15.70
C LYS A 136 -42.39 -3.75 -15.71
N THR A 137 -42.40 -5.01 -16.12
CA THR A 137 -41.22 -5.90 -16.12
C THR A 137 -41.09 -6.66 -17.42
N ILE A 138 -39.86 -7.06 -17.77
CA ILE A 138 -39.58 -8.05 -18.82
C ILE A 138 -38.82 -9.21 -18.17
N THR A 139 -39.30 -10.43 -18.37
CA THR A 139 -38.66 -11.66 -17.85
C THR A 139 -38.36 -12.63 -19.00
N GLY A 140 -37.09 -12.82 -19.31
CA GLY A 140 -36.59 -13.82 -20.24
C GLY A 140 -36.28 -15.15 -19.55
N SER A 141 -36.85 -16.24 -20.05
CA SER A 141 -36.61 -17.61 -19.52
C SER A 141 -35.24 -18.21 -19.89
N GLY A 142 -34.39 -17.45 -20.58
CA GLY A 142 -33.02 -17.78 -20.95
C GLY A 142 -32.32 -16.51 -21.44
N ASN A 143 -31.53 -16.61 -22.51
CA ASN A 143 -30.93 -15.42 -23.13
C ASN A 143 -32.03 -14.48 -23.65
N LEU A 144 -31.88 -13.19 -23.43
CA LEU A 144 -32.79 -12.14 -23.86
C LEU A 144 -32.00 -11.02 -24.54
N THR A 145 -32.43 -10.64 -25.73
CA THR A 145 -31.85 -9.53 -26.50
C THR A 145 -32.90 -8.46 -26.74
N ILE A 146 -32.61 -7.20 -26.37
CA ILE A 146 -33.44 -6.03 -26.63
C ILE A 146 -32.64 -5.07 -27.50
N THR A 147 -33.16 -4.70 -28.66
CA THR A 147 -32.45 -3.85 -29.62
C THR A 147 -33.34 -2.78 -30.22
N ALA A 148 -32.79 -1.58 -30.39
CA ALA A 148 -33.47 -0.43 -30.96
C ALA A 148 -32.57 0.24 -32.00
N GLY A 149 -33.15 0.77 -33.07
CA GLY A 149 -32.42 1.61 -34.01
C GLY A 149 -32.21 3.05 -33.51
N HIS A 150 -32.87 3.43 -32.41
CA HIS A 150 -32.71 4.71 -31.72
C HIS A 150 -32.67 4.48 -30.20
N ASP A 151 -33.71 4.79 -29.43
CA ASP A 151 -33.66 4.72 -27.96
C ASP A 151 -34.26 3.43 -27.37
N ILE A 152 -33.79 3.05 -26.18
CA ILE A 152 -34.43 2.04 -25.33
C ILE A 152 -34.84 2.68 -24.00
N GLY A 153 -36.13 2.68 -23.69
CA GLY A 153 -36.69 3.15 -22.43
C GLY A 153 -37.34 2.03 -21.63
N LEU A 154 -36.75 1.66 -20.50
CA LEU A 154 -37.25 0.61 -19.61
C LEU A 154 -37.84 1.22 -18.35
N GLY A 155 -39.16 1.16 -18.20
CA GLY A 155 -39.88 1.74 -17.08
C GLY A 155 -40.18 3.23 -17.23
N VAL A 156 -40.36 3.72 -18.45
CA VAL A 156 -40.60 5.14 -18.77
C VAL A 156 -42.07 5.52 -18.58
N TYR A 157 -42.34 6.75 -18.11
CA TYR A 157 -43.73 7.23 -18.01
C TYR A 157 -44.33 7.57 -19.37
N ASN A 158 -43.49 8.01 -20.31
CA ASN A 158 -43.92 8.30 -21.67
C ASN A 158 -43.26 7.33 -22.64
N THR A 159 -44.07 6.42 -23.18
CA THR A 159 -43.63 5.41 -24.15
C THR A 159 -43.33 5.98 -25.53
N ASP A 160 -43.65 7.26 -25.78
CA ASP A 160 -43.21 7.98 -26.99
C ASP A 160 -41.76 8.52 -26.91
N MET A 161 -41.06 8.25 -25.79
CA MET A 161 -39.66 8.64 -25.54
C MET A 161 -39.37 10.15 -25.57
N SER A 162 -40.37 11.02 -25.44
CA SER A 162 -40.17 12.48 -25.39
C SER A 162 -39.57 13.00 -24.08
N ASP A 163 -39.66 12.23 -22.99
CA ASP A 163 -38.99 12.49 -21.71
C ASP A 163 -38.57 11.16 -21.05
N PRO A 164 -37.53 10.50 -21.57
CA PRO A 164 -37.13 9.17 -21.10
C PRO A 164 -36.41 9.22 -19.73
N HIS A 165 -36.09 10.43 -19.25
CA HIS A 165 -35.44 10.64 -17.96
C HIS A 165 -36.40 10.47 -16.78
N SER A 166 -37.72 10.47 -17.03
CA SER A 166 -38.74 10.25 -16.01
C SER A 166 -39.36 8.86 -16.15
N GLY A 167 -39.32 8.11 -15.05
CA GLY A 167 -39.80 6.73 -15.02
C GLY A 167 -39.85 6.17 -13.60
N SER A 168 -40.24 4.91 -13.52
CA SER A 168 -40.17 4.10 -12.30
C SER A 168 -40.31 2.62 -12.66
N GLY A 169 -39.66 1.73 -11.92
CA GLY A 169 -39.70 0.29 -12.23
C GLY A 169 -39.08 0.02 -13.61
N GLY A 170 -39.57 -0.97 -14.35
CA GLY A 170 -38.93 -1.35 -15.63
C GLY A 170 -37.86 -2.43 -15.46
N GLU A 171 -38.03 -3.33 -14.48
CA GLU A 171 -37.08 -4.40 -14.22
C GLU A 171 -36.98 -5.33 -15.43
N VAL A 172 -35.76 -5.69 -15.81
CA VAL A 172 -35.48 -6.64 -16.89
C VAL A 172 -34.64 -7.77 -16.32
N THR A 173 -35.17 -8.99 -16.38
CA THR A 173 -34.51 -10.20 -15.88
C THR A 173 -34.29 -11.18 -17.02
N ALA A 174 -33.08 -11.72 -17.16
CA ALA A 174 -32.75 -12.83 -18.05
C ALA A 174 -32.15 -14.00 -17.26
N ALA A 175 -32.72 -15.20 -17.42
CA ALA A 175 -32.17 -16.43 -16.81
C ALA A 175 -30.92 -16.96 -17.54
N GLY A 176 -30.52 -16.31 -18.63
CA GLY A 176 -29.25 -16.52 -19.34
C GLY A 176 -28.55 -15.18 -19.51
N ASN A 177 -27.98 -14.93 -20.69
CA ASN A 177 -27.34 -13.65 -20.99
C ASN A 177 -28.38 -12.55 -21.29
N LEU A 178 -28.11 -11.32 -20.85
CA LEU A 178 -28.89 -10.13 -21.19
C LEU A 178 -28.08 -9.25 -22.15
N THR A 179 -28.68 -8.90 -23.29
CA THR A 179 -28.12 -7.91 -24.22
C THR A 179 -29.12 -6.81 -24.46
N ILE A 180 -28.72 -5.56 -24.22
CA ILE A 180 -29.51 -4.35 -24.49
C ILE A 180 -28.66 -3.45 -25.37
N SER A 181 -29.12 -3.17 -26.60
CA SER A 181 -28.35 -2.37 -27.55
C SER A 181 -29.23 -1.36 -28.29
N ALA A 182 -28.99 -0.08 -28.01
CA ALA A 182 -29.48 1.05 -28.79
C ALA A 182 -28.45 1.35 -29.89
N ASP A 183 -28.88 1.72 -31.11
CA ASP A 183 -28.02 1.80 -32.30
C ASP A 183 -26.63 2.35 -32.01
N THR A 184 -25.65 1.47 -32.16
CA THR A 184 -24.24 1.70 -31.84
C THR A 184 -23.47 2.38 -32.96
N THR A 185 -24.11 2.58 -34.12
CA THR A 185 -23.50 3.10 -35.35
C THR A 185 -23.81 4.58 -35.61
N SER A 186 -24.86 5.12 -34.97
CA SER A 186 -25.22 6.53 -35.03
C SER A 186 -25.23 7.17 -33.63
N GLY A 187 -24.80 8.43 -33.53
CA GLY A 187 -24.91 9.17 -32.28
C GLY A 187 -26.34 9.64 -32.03
N GLY A 188 -26.71 9.79 -30.76
CA GLY A 188 -28.04 10.21 -30.29
C GLY A 188 -28.92 9.10 -29.72
N SER A 189 -28.52 7.83 -29.86
CA SER A 189 -29.26 6.65 -29.40
C SER A 189 -28.91 6.29 -27.96
N ASN A 190 -29.89 6.30 -27.06
CA ASN A 190 -29.68 6.20 -25.62
C ASN A 190 -30.37 4.97 -25.00
N ILE A 191 -29.91 4.57 -23.82
CA ILE A 191 -30.56 3.58 -22.97
C ILE A 191 -30.93 4.21 -21.63
N PHE A 192 -32.19 4.08 -21.24
CA PHE A 192 -32.70 4.49 -19.93
C PHE A 192 -33.32 3.28 -19.22
N ALA A 193 -32.72 2.85 -18.11
CA ALA A 193 -33.28 1.79 -17.26
C ALA A 193 -33.64 2.34 -15.88
N HIS A 194 -34.93 2.44 -15.60
CA HIS A 194 -35.46 2.89 -14.30
C HIS A 194 -35.58 1.76 -13.27
N GLY A 195 -35.44 0.53 -13.71
CA GLY A 195 -35.56 -0.69 -12.93
C GLY A 195 -34.27 -1.50 -12.97
N LYS A 196 -34.14 -2.45 -12.04
CA LYS A 196 -32.94 -3.30 -11.96
C LYS A 196 -32.79 -4.12 -13.24
N LEU A 197 -31.58 -4.14 -13.78
CA LEU A 197 -31.18 -5.09 -14.82
C LEU A 197 -30.59 -6.33 -14.15
N HIS A 198 -31.09 -7.52 -14.48
CA HIS A 198 -30.62 -8.78 -13.89
C HIS A 198 -30.32 -9.79 -14.99
N SER A 199 -29.12 -10.38 -14.94
CA SER A 199 -28.69 -11.49 -15.79
C SER A 199 -28.13 -12.60 -14.91
N ASP A 200 -28.59 -13.84 -15.09
CA ASP A 200 -27.93 -15.01 -14.47
C ASP A 200 -26.64 -15.41 -15.20
N GLY A 201 -26.41 -14.88 -16.41
CA GLY A 201 -25.17 -15.02 -17.19
C GLY A 201 -24.48 -13.68 -17.41
N ASP A 202 -23.95 -13.49 -18.63
CA ASP A 202 -23.28 -12.24 -18.99
C ASP A 202 -24.30 -11.12 -19.23
N MET A 203 -23.90 -9.87 -19.03
CA MET A 203 -24.67 -8.68 -19.32
C MET A 203 -23.90 -7.74 -20.25
N LEU A 204 -24.54 -7.36 -21.36
CA LEU A 204 -24.03 -6.36 -22.29
C LEU A 204 -25.07 -5.24 -22.45
N VAL A 205 -24.69 -4.01 -22.14
CA VAL A 205 -25.51 -2.80 -22.34
C VAL A 205 -24.69 -1.81 -23.15
N GLU A 206 -25.14 -1.49 -24.36
CA GLU A 206 -24.40 -0.61 -25.28
C GLU A 206 -25.33 0.40 -25.96
N ALA A 207 -24.93 1.67 -25.95
CA ALA A 207 -25.66 2.75 -26.60
C ALA A 207 -24.76 3.54 -27.56
N GLY A 208 -25.36 4.11 -28.60
CA GLY A 208 -24.69 5.05 -29.52
C GLY A 208 -24.36 6.41 -28.90
N ASP A 209 -25.01 6.76 -27.79
CA ASP A 209 -24.78 8.00 -27.02
C ASP A 209 -24.75 7.69 -25.51
N ASP A 210 -25.85 7.83 -24.78
CA ASP A 210 -25.85 7.69 -23.32
C ASP A 210 -26.41 6.35 -22.79
N VAL A 211 -25.92 5.92 -21.63
CA VAL A 211 -26.49 4.84 -20.81
C VAL A 211 -26.79 5.38 -19.41
N TYR A 212 -28.07 5.36 -19.02
CA TYR A 212 -28.54 5.77 -17.70
C TYR A 212 -29.20 4.59 -16.96
N LEU A 213 -28.60 4.15 -15.86
CA LEU A 213 -29.16 3.15 -14.95
C LEU A 213 -29.57 3.82 -13.64
N LYS A 214 -30.87 3.89 -13.36
CA LYS A 214 -31.44 4.73 -12.29
C LYS A 214 -31.99 3.95 -11.09
N ALA A 215 -31.96 2.62 -11.14
CA ALA A 215 -32.51 1.82 -10.05
C ALA A 215 -31.60 1.88 -8.82
N THR A 216 -32.20 2.16 -7.66
CA THR A 216 -31.53 2.20 -6.36
C THR A 216 -32.25 1.27 -5.37
N PRO A 217 -31.52 0.62 -4.44
CA PRO A 217 -30.07 0.68 -4.24
C PRO A 217 -29.27 -0.07 -5.32
N ASP A 218 -29.85 -1.02 -6.07
CA ASP A 218 -29.12 -1.83 -7.04
C ASP A 218 -29.58 -1.54 -8.47
N SER A 219 -28.64 -1.17 -9.34
CA SER A 219 -28.90 -0.83 -10.74
C SER A 219 -28.76 -2.05 -11.66
N ALA A 220 -27.71 -2.85 -11.49
CA ALA A 220 -27.51 -4.03 -12.31
C ALA A 220 -26.80 -5.18 -11.57
N TYR A 221 -27.15 -6.41 -11.94
CA TYR A 221 -26.52 -7.64 -11.49
C TYR A 221 -26.23 -8.58 -12.67
N ALA A 222 -25.00 -9.08 -12.79
CA ALA A 222 -24.61 -10.11 -13.74
C ALA A 222 -24.01 -11.35 -13.05
N GLY A 223 -24.56 -12.53 -13.31
CA GLY A 223 -24.02 -13.80 -12.85
C GLY A 223 -22.74 -14.25 -13.58
N GLY A 224 -22.38 -13.57 -14.67
CA GLY A 224 -21.13 -13.68 -15.41
C GLY A 224 -20.44 -12.33 -15.51
N ASN A 225 -19.96 -11.98 -16.71
CA ASN A 225 -19.31 -10.70 -16.97
C ASN A 225 -20.34 -9.58 -17.20
N MET A 226 -19.98 -8.34 -16.86
CA MET A 226 -20.76 -7.13 -17.13
C MET A 226 -19.98 -6.19 -18.04
N THR A 227 -20.60 -5.69 -19.09
CA THR A 227 -20.04 -4.65 -19.96
C THR A 227 -21.08 -3.56 -20.18
N LEU A 228 -20.75 -2.34 -19.76
CA LEU A 228 -21.56 -1.15 -19.97
C LEU A 228 -20.77 -0.14 -20.82
N THR A 229 -21.28 0.16 -22.01
CA THR A 229 -20.60 1.07 -22.95
C THR A 229 -21.55 2.16 -23.42
N ALA A 230 -21.21 3.41 -23.11
CA ALA A 230 -21.85 4.60 -23.66
C ALA A 230 -21.03 5.15 -24.84
N SER A 231 -21.71 5.44 -25.95
CA SER A 231 -21.19 5.96 -27.20
C SER A 231 -20.09 5.13 -27.87
N THR A 232 -20.50 4.00 -28.44
CA THR A 232 -19.71 3.23 -29.40
C THR A 232 -19.60 3.88 -30.78
N ALA A 233 -20.37 4.94 -31.06
CA ALA A 233 -20.45 5.55 -32.38
C ALA A 233 -19.19 6.36 -32.71
N ALA A 234 -18.55 6.04 -33.84
CA ALA A 234 -17.31 6.70 -34.24
C ALA A 234 -17.51 8.21 -34.46
N GLY A 235 -16.78 9.03 -33.68
CA GLY A 235 -16.80 10.50 -33.77
C GLY A 235 -17.87 11.18 -32.91
N ASN A 236 -18.53 10.45 -32.02
CA ASN A 236 -19.33 11.00 -30.94
C ASN A 236 -18.55 10.92 -29.62
N ASP A 237 -18.14 12.05 -29.06
CA ASP A 237 -17.33 12.15 -27.84
C ASP A 237 -18.15 12.64 -26.63
N THR A 238 -19.49 12.50 -26.66
CA THR A 238 -20.39 13.03 -25.62
C THR A 238 -21.16 11.99 -24.83
N GLY A 239 -21.01 10.70 -25.13
CA GLY A 239 -21.80 9.66 -24.48
C GLY A 239 -21.46 9.50 -23.01
N ASN A 240 -22.47 9.60 -22.16
CA ASN A 240 -22.38 9.51 -20.71
C ASN A 240 -22.79 8.11 -20.25
N LEU A 241 -22.01 7.55 -19.33
CA LEU A 241 -22.43 6.41 -18.53
C LEU A 241 -22.73 6.93 -17.12
N GLU A 242 -23.99 6.85 -16.71
CA GLU A 242 -24.46 7.28 -15.38
C GLU A 242 -25.21 6.15 -14.69
N VAL A 243 -24.79 5.80 -13.48
CA VAL A 243 -25.37 4.71 -12.68
C VAL A 243 -25.67 5.22 -11.27
N GLU A 244 -26.95 5.23 -10.90
CA GLU A 244 -27.42 5.71 -9.59
C GLU A 244 -27.25 4.68 -8.45
N GLY A 245 -27.36 3.38 -8.76
CA GLY A 245 -27.26 2.30 -7.79
C GLY A 245 -25.97 1.48 -7.91
N ASN A 246 -25.93 0.38 -7.14
CA ASN A 246 -24.85 -0.57 -7.13
C ASN A 246 -24.76 -1.34 -8.45
N LEU A 247 -23.53 -1.70 -8.84
CA LEU A 247 -23.25 -2.68 -9.88
C LEU A 247 -22.60 -3.91 -9.25
N GLU A 248 -23.15 -5.08 -9.55
CA GLU A 248 -22.63 -6.36 -9.06
C GLU A 248 -22.37 -7.31 -10.24
N ALA A 249 -21.18 -7.90 -10.29
CA ALA A 249 -20.87 -8.98 -11.23
C ALA A 249 -20.10 -10.12 -10.54
N VAL A 250 -20.29 -11.35 -11.03
CA VAL A 250 -19.49 -12.50 -10.57
C VAL A 250 -18.17 -12.58 -11.32
N GLY A 251 -18.19 -12.34 -12.64
CA GLY A 251 -17.01 -12.21 -13.50
C GLY A 251 -16.64 -10.74 -13.74
N ASP A 252 -15.89 -10.47 -14.80
CA ASP A 252 -15.30 -9.15 -15.05
C ASP A 252 -16.35 -8.06 -15.28
N MET A 253 -16.04 -6.84 -14.84
CA MET A 253 -16.83 -5.64 -15.10
C MET A 253 -16.01 -4.64 -15.92
N VAL A 254 -16.51 -4.28 -17.10
CA VAL A 254 -15.88 -3.28 -17.98
C VAL A 254 -16.84 -2.12 -18.19
N LEU A 255 -16.40 -0.92 -17.80
CA LEU A 255 -17.18 0.32 -17.91
C LEU A 255 -16.48 1.28 -18.87
N SER A 256 -17.24 1.84 -19.81
CA SER A 256 -16.69 2.72 -20.85
C SER A 256 -17.69 3.79 -21.26
N SER A 257 -17.20 5.01 -21.47
CA SER A 257 -17.94 6.14 -22.01
C SER A 257 -17.11 6.85 -23.09
N SER A 258 -17.73 7.54 -24.06
CA SER A 258 -16.96 8.41 -24.97
C SER A 258 -16.76 9.81 -24.40
N ASN A 259 -17.64 10.24 -23.49
CA ASN A 259 -17.36 11.39 -22.64
C ASN A 259 -16.16 11.08 -21.74
N ASN A 260 -15.45 12.13 -21.36
CA ASN A 260 -14.31 12.05 -20.48
C ASN A 260 -14.66 11.45 -19.11
N THR A 261 -15.90 11.56 -18.62
CA THR A 261 -16.27 11.15 -17.26
C THR A 261 -17.45 10.16 -17.22
N THR A 262 -17.25 9.02 -16.57
CA THR A 262 -18.29 8.09 -16.13
C THR A 262 -18.75 8.44 -14.71
N HIS A 263 -20.06 8.46 -14.46
CA HIS A 263 -20.65 8.83 -13.17
C HIS A 263 -21.26 7.63 -12.46
N LEU A 264 -20.76 7.36 -11.25
CA LEU A 264 -20.92 6.11 -10.53
C LEU A 264 -21.35 6.40 -9.07
N TYR A 265 -22.65 6.36 -8.76
CA TYR A 265 -23.14 6.79 -7.44
C TYR A 265 -23.32 5.67 -6.40
N GLY A 266 -23.29 4.40 -6.81
CA GLY A 266 -23.41 3.23 -5.92
C GLY A 266 -22.06 2.59 -5.58
N ASP A 267 -22.10 1.38 -5.02
CA ASP A 267 -20.93 0.50 -4.85
C ASP A 267 -20.71 -0.38 -6.10
N TYR A 268 -19.46 -0.74 -6.36
CA TYR A 268 -19.02 -1.58 -7.48
C TYR A 268 -18.34 -2.82 -6.94
N ASN A 269 -18.99 -3.97 -7.11
CA ASN A 269 -18.49 -5.20 -6.54
C ASN A 269 -18.39 -6.31 -7.59
N VAL A 270 -17.17 -6.83 -7.75
CA VAL A 270 -16.87 -7.98 -8.59
C VAL A 270 -16.28 -9.09 -7.71
N ALA A 271 -17.00 -10.20 -7.54
CA ALA A 271 -16.62 -11.22 -6.57
C ALA A 271 -15.42 -12.09 -7.00
N GLY A 272 -15.25 -12.34 -8.29
CA GLY A 272 -14.25 -13.31 -8.80
C GLY A 272 -13.58 -12.95 -10.12
N GLY A 273 -13.62 -11.67 -10.50
CA GLY A 273 -12.97 -11.14 -11.70
C GLY A 273 -12.44 -9.72 -11.44
N SER A 274 -12.15 -9.02 -12.53
CA SER A 274 -11.55 -7.67 -12.49
C SER A 274 -12.55 -6.56 -12.79
N ILE A 275 -12.26 -5.35 -12.31
CA ILE A 275 -12.95 -4.11 -12.71
C ILE A 275 -12.03 -3.29 -13.62
N THR A 276 -12.52 -2.89 -14.78
CA THR A 276 -11.81 -1.98 -15.70
C THR A 276 -12.64 -0.72 -15.95
N LEU A 277 -12.05 0.43 -15.64
CA LEU A 277 -12.59 1.76 -15.87
C LEU A 277 -11.79 2.44 -16.99
N ASN A 278 -12.37 2.55 -18.18
CA ASN A 278 -11.66 3.02 -19.38
C ASN A 278 -11.59 4.56 -19.51
N ASN A 279 -12.24 5.29 -18.61
CA ASN A 279 -12.40 6.74 -18.66
C ASN A 279 -12.14 7.36 -17.29
N ASN A 280 -12.10 8.71 -17.22
CA ASN A 280 -12.17 9.34 -15.90
C ASN A 280 -13.48 8.92 -15.25
N THR A 281 -13.43 8.66 -13.96
CA THR A 281 -14.56 8.09 -13.23
C THR A 281 -14.81 8.95 -12.00
N GLN A 282 -16.05 9.42 -11.84
CA GLN A 282 -16.52 10.01 -10.59
C GLN A 282 -17.33 8.95 -9.84
N ALA A 283 -16.78 8.42 -8.76
CA ALA A 283 -17.42 7.39 -7.95
C ALA A 283 -17.79 7.89 -6.54
N ALA A 284 -18.97 7.52 -6.06
CA ALA A 284 -19.43 7.88 -4.72
C ALA A 284 -19.29 6.73 -3.70
N GLY A 285 -19.39 5.48 -4.16
CA GLY A 285 -19.24 4.27 -3.34
C GLY A 285 -17.88 3.60 -3.45
N ASN A 286 -17.78 2.39 -2.90
CA ASN A 286 -16.58 1.57 -2.92
C ASN A 286 -16.39 0.87 -4.28
N ILE A 287 -15.14 0.60 -4.65
CA ILE A 287 -14.77 -0.18 -5.84
C ILE A 287 -13.98 -1.39 -5.39
N ILE A 288 -14.56 -2.58 -5.49
CA ILE A 288 -13.98 -3.81 -4.95
C ILE A 288 -14.03 -4.90 -6.03
N ALA A 289 -12.86 -5.44 -6.37
CA ALA A 289 -12.70 -6.58 -7.26
C ALA A 289 -12.03 -7.76 -6.54
N GLY A 290 -12.37 -8.98 -6.95
CA GLY A 290 -11.74 -10.21 -6.49
C GLY A 290 -10.33 -10.38 -7.07
N GLU A 291 -10.13 -9.94 -8.31
CA GLU A 291 -8.85 -9.89 -9.02
C GLU A 291 -8.38 -8.43 -9.12
N ASP A 292 -8.22 -7.87 -10.32
CA ASP A 292 -7.62 -6.55 -10.54
C ASP A 292 -8.64 -5.40 -10.50
N VAL A 293 -8.17 -4.21 -10.14
CA VAL A 293 -8.86 -2.95 -10.40
C VAL A 293 -7.96 -2.08 -11.26
N THR A 294 -8.41 -1.75 -12.47
CA THR A 294 -7.66 -0.89 -13.40
C THR A 294 -8.45 0.36 -13.72
N ALA A 295 -7.92 1.52 -13.33
CA ALA A 295 -8.41 2.84 -13.73
C ALA A 295 -7.46 3.46 -14.76
N HIS A 296 -7.87 3.52 -16.02
CA HIS A 296 -7.10 4.12 -17.11
C HIS A 296 -7.15 5.66 -17.11
N GLY A 297 -8.21 6.24 -16.54
CA GLY A 297 -8.36 7.68 -16.37
C GLY A 297 -8.25 8.12 -14.91
N ASP A 298 -8.58 9.40 -14.68
CA ASP A 298 -8.62 9.97 -13.33
C ASP A 298 -9.78 9.39 -12.50
N LEU A 299 -9.54 9.04 -11.24
CA LEU A 299 -10.56 8.55 -10.32
C LEU A 299 -10.89 9.61 -9.25
N LEU A 300 -12.05 10.25 -9.39
CA LEU A 300 -12.59 11.20 -8.42
C LEU A 300 -13.61 10.51 -7.51
N LEU A 301 -13.26 10.36 -6.25
CA LEU A 301 -14.11 9.84 -5.19
C LEU A 301 -14.86 11.01 -4.53
N ASP A 302 -16.03 11.30 -5.09
CA ASP A 302 -16.90 12.39 -4.67
C ASP A 302 -18.33 11.88 -4.47
N ARG A 303 -18.86 12.11 -3.28
CA ARG A 303 -20.25 11.83 -2.98
C ARG A 303 -21.01 13.14 -3.16
N PRO A 304 -22.09 13.18 -3.98
CA PRO A 304 -22.89 14.41 -4.22
C PRO A 304 -23.50 15.05 -2.95
N LEU A 305 -23.37 14.39 -1.79
CA LEU A 305 -23.82 14.87 -0.49
C LEU A 305 -22.57 15.16 0.37
N TRP A 306 -22.05 16.40 0.30
CA TRP A 306 -20.90 16.97 1.05
C TRP A 306 -20.96 16.91 2.60
N LYS A 307 -21.66 15.94 3.21
CA LYS A 307 -21.91 15.91 4.66
C LYS A 307 -21.76 14.54 5.32
N ASP A 308 -21.55 13.49 4.53
CA ASP A 308 -21.41 12.15 5.11
C ASP A 308 -19.92 11.83 5.24
N ASN A 309 -19.49 11.56 6.47
CA ASN A 309 -18.12 11.10 6.79
C ASN A 309 -18.01 9.63 6.41
N THR A 310 -17.88 9.35 5.11
CA THR A 310 -17.86 7.99 4.59
C THR A 310 -16.49 7.69 4.02
N ASP A 311 -15.86 6.69 4.61
CA ASP A 311 -14.66 6.08 4.08
C ASP A 311 -14.95 5.47 2.71
N GLN A 312 -13.96 5.51 1.83
CA GLN A 312 -14.02 4.92 0.51
C GLN A 312 -12.85 3.97 0.32
N THR A 313 -13.14 2.83 -0.27
CA THR A 313 -12.17 1.78 -0.54
C THR A 313 -12.13 1.48 -2.03
N VAL A 314 -10.91 1.45 -2.58
CA VAL A 314 -10.61 0.89 -3.89
C VAL A 314 -9.72 -0.32 -3.64
N GLN A 315 -10.21 -1.52 -3.96
CA GLN A 315 -9.56 -2.77 -3.57
C GLN A 315 -9.52 -3.80 -4.69
N ALA A 316 -8.32 -4.30 -4.95
CA ALA A 316 -8.05 -5.51 -5.71
C ALA A 316 -7.69 -6.63 -4.72
N THR A 317 -8.62 -7.55 -4.43
CA THR A 317 -8.51 -8.46 -3.26
C THR A 317 -7.36 -9.46 -3.37
N ASN A 318 -7.14 -10.02 -4.56
CA ASN A 318 -6.05 -10.97 -4.84
C ASN A 318 -5.24 -10.55 -6.08
N GLY A 319 -5.44 -9.32 -6.56
CA GLY A 319 -4.84 -8.80 -7.78
C GLY A 319 -4.19 -7.44 -7.55
N THR A 320 -3.90 -6.76 -8.64
CA THR A 320 -3.25 -5.45 -8.62
C THR A 320 -4.29 -4.34 -8.68
N LEU A 321 -4.14 -3.34 -7.81
CA LEU A 321 -4.77 -2.02 -7.99
C LEU A 321 -3.87 -1.17 -8.88
N THR A 322 -4.31 -0.89 -10.10
CA THR A 322 -3.61 -0.03 -11.06
C THR A 322 -4.39 1.26 -11.30
N ALA A 323 -3.74 2.40 -11.09
CA ALA A 323 -4.25 3.71 -11.46
C ALA A 323 -3.25 4.41 -12.41
N GLU A 324 -3.67 4.61 -13.66
CA GLU A 324 -2.87 5.32 -14.67
C GLU A 324 -2.99 6.85 -14.52
N GLY A 325 -4.15 7.34 -14.06
CA GLY A 325 -4.38 8.72 -13.64
C GLY A 325 -4.33 8.89 -12.12
N TRP A 326 -4.68 10.09 -11.63
CA TRP A 326 -4.72 10.35 -10.19
C TRP A 326 -5.95 9.72 -9.51
N VAL A 327 -5.85 9.45 -8.20
CA VAL A 327 -6.96 9.02 -7.35
C VAL A 327 -7.21 10.05 -6.24
N ARG A 328 -8.38 10.68 -6.22
CA ARG A 328 -8.67 11.77 -5.26
C ARG A 328 -9.99 11.58 -4.54
N LYS A 329 -9.96 11.68 -3.22
CA LYS A 329 -11.17 11.79 -2.40
C LYS A 329 -11.40 13.23 -1.96
N VAL A 330 -12.57 13.75 -2.31
CA VAL A 330 -12.95 15.15 -2.00
C VAL A 330 -13.99 15.33 -0.90
N THR A 331 -14.43 14.21 -0.33
CA THR A 331 -15.42 14.18 0.76
C THR A 331 -14.77 13.76 2.08
N PRO A 332 -15.36 14.11 3.23
CA PRO A 332 -14.88 13.64 4.53
C PRO A 332 -14.82 12.11 4.62
N GLY A 333 -13.82 11.60 5.35
CA GLY A 333 -13.59 10.17 5.58
C GLY A 333 -12.23 9.72 5.05
N HIS A 334 -11.85 8.49 5.35
CA HIS A 334 -10.59 7.90 4.91
C HIS A 334 -10.66 7.40 3.46
N LEU A 335 -9.52 7.36 2.79
CA LEU A 335 -9.34 6.66 1.51
C LEU A 335 -8.42 5.47 1.71
N TRP A 336 -8.88 4.30 1.30
CA TRP A 336 -8.12 3.04 1.30
C TRP A 336 -7.87 2.57 -0.12
N LEU A 337 -6.60 2.42 -0.48
CA LEU A 337 -6.12 1.88 -1.75
C LEU A 337 -5.42 0.56 -1.47
N LEU A 338 -6.07 -0.54 -1.80
CA LEU A 338 -5.70 -1.88 -1.34
C LEU A 338 -5.42 -2.82 -2.52
N GLY A 339 -4.29 -3.53 -2.46
CA GLY A 339 -3.90 -4.54 -3.44
C GLY A 339 -3.49 -5.86 -2.82
N GLY A 340 -3.74 -6.96 -3.51
CA GLY A 340 -3.58 -8.32 -2.98
C GLY A 340 -2.72 -9.25 -3.84
N ASP A 341 -2.05 -8.74 -4.87
CA ASP A 341 -1.05 -9.49 -5.64
C ASP A 341 0.29 -9.56 -4.90
N GLU A 342 0.93 -10.73 -4.89
CA GLU A 342 2.20 -10.97 -4.17
C GLU A 342 3.42 -10.33 -4.85
N GLU A 343 3.36 -10.04 -6.16
CA GLU A 343 4.46 -9.42 -6.91
C GLU A 343 4.29 -7.90 -6.98
N LEU A 344 3.12 -7.40 -7.37
CA LEU A 344 2.82 -5.96 -7.45
C LEU A 344 1.37 -5.72 -7.04
N ALA A 345 1.17 -5.37 -5.78
CA ALA A 345 -0.16 -5.18 -5.22
C ALA A 345 -0.79 -3.85 -5.61
N VAL A 346 -0.03 -2.75 -5.52
CA VAL A 346 -0.53 -1.40 -5.85
C VAL A 346 0.44 -0.73 -6.82
N ASP A 347 -0.11 -0.19 -7.91
CA ASP A 347 0.62 0.52 -8.95
C ASP A 347 -0.06 1.86 -9.28
N LEU A 348 0.47 2.95 -8.70
CA LEU A 348 0.04 4.32 -8.98
C LEU A 348 1.00 4.93 -9.98
N GLN A 349 0.59 5.01 -11.24
CA GLN A 349 1.49 5.38 -12.35
C GLN A 349 1.49 6.87 -12.69
N HIS A 350 0.53 7.65 -12.18
CA HIS A 350 0.43 9.08 -12.46
C HIS A 350 1.69 9.82 -12.01
N GLU A 351 2.46 10.34 -12.96
CA GLU A 351 3.59 11.23 -12.70
C GLU A 351 3.07 12.66 -12.59
N SER A 352 3.46 13.36 -11.53
CA SER A 352 2.97 14.72 -11.29
C SER A 352 3.48 15.72 -12.33
N ASP A 353 2.59 16.53 -12.90
CA ASP A 353 2.94 17.67 -13.76
C ASP A 353 3.46 18.89 -12.96
N GLY A 354 3.43 18.81 -11.62
CA GLY A 354 3.85 19.84 -10.68
C GLY A 354 3.22 19.67 -9.29
N PRO A 355 3.66 20.42 -8.26
CA PRO A 355 3.41 20.14 -6.84
C PRO A 355 1.92 20.18 -6.38
N TRP A 356 0.99 20.43 -7.30
CA TRP A 356 -0.45 20.52 -7.05
C TRP A 356 -1.23 19.35 -7.65
N ASP A 357 -0.54 18.36 -8.22
CA ASP A 357 -1.13 17.25 -8.97
C ASP A 357 -0.63 15.90 -8.43
N PRO A 358 -1.03 15.51 -7.19
CA PRO A 358 -0.60 14.27 -6.58
C PRO A 358 -1.22 13.05 -7.27
N ALA A 359 -0.51 11.92 -7.24
CA ALA A 359 -0.98 10.62 -7.72
C ALA A 359 -2.15 10.10 -6.87
N ALA A 360 -2.09 10.32 -5.55
CA ALA A 360 -3.21 10.05 -4.66
C ALA A 360 -3.38 11.13 -3.60
N SER A 361 -4.62 11.53 -3.33
CA SER A 361 -4.90 12.47 -2.25
C SER A 361 -6.29 12.39 -1.62
N THR A 362 -6.37 12.97 -0.42
CA THR A 362 -7.60 13.21 0.33
C THR A 362 -7.69 14.69 0.71
N CYS A 363 -8.89 15.27 0.78
CA CYS A 363 -9.07 16.64 1.32
C CYS A 363 -9.31 16.67 2.84
N GLU A 364 -9.93 15.61 3.37
CA GLU A 364 -10.21 15.37 4.78
C GLU A 364 -9.97 13.88 5.06
N GLY A 365 -9.51 13.52 6.24
CA GLY A 365 -9.21 12.13 6.61
C GLY A 365 -7.85 11.62 6.11
N ASN A 366 -7.60 10.34 6.36
CA ASN A 366 -6.30 9.69 6.09
C ASN A 366 -6.27 9.07 4.70
N LEU A 367 -5.07 9.01 4.10
CA LEU A 367 -4.78 8.21 2.92
C LEU A 367 -4.03 6.95 3.33
N TRP A 368 -4.60 5.79 3.02
CA TRP A 368 -3.99 4.48 3.25
C TRP A 368 -3.72 3.80 1.93
N ILE A 369 -2.46 3.41 1.72
CA ILE A 369 -2.02 2.58 0.61
C ILE A 369 -1.41 1.32 1.22
N GLU A 370 -2.03 0.18 0.98
CA GLU A 370 -1.58 -1.10 1.53
C GLU A 370 -1.58 -2.16 0.44
N GLY A 371 -0.44 -2.83 0.29
CA GLY A 371 -0.27 -3.93 -0.65
C GLY A 371 0.27 -5.18 0.04
N GLU A 372 -0.29 -6.34 -0.30
CA GLU A 372 0.30 -7.62 0.10
C GLU A 372 1.71 -7.77 -0.50
N GLY A 373 1.88 -7.61 -1.81
CA GLY A 373 3.19 -7.55 -2.48
C GLY A 373 3.78 -6.14 -2.56
N ASN A 374 4.46 -5.83 -3.67
CA ASN A 374 5.12 -4.54 -3.84
C ASN A 374 4.11 -3.38 -4.00
N VAL A 375 4.52 -2.19 -3.56
CA VAL A 375 3.80 -0.93 -3.77
C VAL A 375 4.67 -0.01 -4.63
N GLN A 376 4.17 0.33 -5.82
CA GLN A 376 4.81 1.22 -6.76
C GLN A 376 4.06 2.56 -6.83
N VAL A 377 4.79 3.67 -6.62
CA VAL A 377 4.21 5.02 -6.63
C VAL A 377 5.08 5.97 -7.47
N SER A 378 4.49 6.49 -8.55
CA SER A 378 5.16 7.37 -9.52
C SER A 378 4.98 8.88 -9.27
N GLY A 379 4.04 9.28 -8.43
CA GLY A 379 3.77 10.69 -8.13
C GLY A 379 3.49 10.96 -6.66
N ASP A 380 3.34 12.24 -6.32
CA ASP A 380 3.24 12.70 -4.93
C ASP A 380 1.99 12.16 -4.21
N LEU A 381 2.10 12.04 -2.88
CA LEU A 381 1.04 11.59 -1.98
C LEU A 381 0.75 12.69 -0.95
N THR A 382 -0.52 13.08 -0.80
CA THR A 382 -0.85 14.18 0.12
C THR A 382 -2.27 14.08 0.69
N THR A 383 -2.45 14.55 1.93
CA THR A 383 -3.77 14.80 2.53
C THR A 383 -4.14 16.29 2.51
N PHE A 384 -3.44 17.08 1.69
CA PHE A 384 -3.54 18.54 1.56
C PHE A 384 -3.95 18.99 0.17
N GLY A 385 -4.42 18.06 -0.67
CA GLY A 385 -4.69 18.33 -2.08
C GLY A 385 -5.44 19.64 -2.30
N ASP A 386 -5.05 20.40 -3.33
CA ASP A 386 -5.74 21.62 -3.76
C ASP A 386 -7.12 21.24 -4.29
N CYS A 387 -8.02 20.94 -3.37
CA CYS A 387 -9.41 20.74 -3.64
C CYS A 387 -9.97 22.14 -3.84
N TRP A 388 -9.77 22.71 -5.03
CA TRP A 388 -10.39 23.96 -5.46
C TRP A 388 -11.91 23.97 -5.19
N GLU A 389 -12.51 22.78 -5.10
CA GLU A 389 -13.92 22.59 -4.71
C GLU A 389 -14.15 22.72 -3.19
N CYS A 390 -13.22 22.30 -2.34
CA CYS A 390 -13.22 22.59 -0.90
C CYS A 390 -13.06 24.10 -0.62
N GLU A 391 -12.42 24.87 -1.51
CA GLU A 391 -12.30 26.33 -1.34
C GLU A 391 -13.58 27.13 -1.69
N LYS A 392 -14.58 26.53 -2.35
CA LYS A 392 -15.76 27.28 -2.83
C LYS A 392 -16.75 27.71 -1.73
N ASP A 393 -16.57 27.32 -0.46
CA ASP A 393 -17.52 27.67 0.61
C ASP A 393 -17.25 29.08 1.21
N ASN A 394 -17.84 30.10 0.58
CA ASN A 394 -18.26 31.38 1.20
C ASN A 394 -17.22 32.22 1.99
N GLY A 395 -15.92 32.08 1.73
CA GLY A 395 -14.90 32.92 2.36
C GLY A 395 -14.67 32.66 3.85
N PHE A 396 -15.13 31.51 4.35
CA PHE A 396 -14.70 30.95 5.62
C PHE A 396 -13.75 29.80 5.32
N TYR A 397 -12.45 30.00 5.55
CA TYR A 397 -11.52 28.89 5.69
C TYR A 397 -12.03 28.00 6.83
N ARG A 398 -12.59 26.83 6.52
CA ARG A 398 -12.76 25.79 7.54
C ARG A 398 -11.37 25.26 7.87
N ASP A 399 -11.10 25.03 9.15
CA ASP A 399 -10.07 24.07 9.53
C ASP A 399 -10.58 22.72 9.02
N TYR A 400 -9.96 22.24 7.95
CA TYR A 400 -10.20 20.89 7.46
C TYR A 400 -9.41 19.94 8.36
N ASP A 401 -10.06 18.88 8.85
CA ASP A 401 -9.42 17.81 9.61
C ASP A 401 -8.55 16.98 8.65
N ARG A 402 -7.36 17.51 8.35
CA ARG A 402 -6.35 16.86 7.52
C ARG A 402 -5.86 15.61 8.24
N GLY A 403 -5.70 14.51 7.52
CA GLY A 403 -5.19 13.26 8.09
C GLY A 403 -3.76 12.95 7.70
N GLY A 404 -3.30 11.76 8.08
CA GLY A 404 -1.97 11.24 7.75
C GLY A 404 -1.95 10.40 6.48
N VAL A 405 -0.75 10.08 6.01
CA VAL A 405 -0.49 9.19 4.88
C VAL A 405 0.22 7.92 5.39
N ALA A 406 -0.32 6.76 5.01
CA ALA A 406 0.29 5.46 5.28
C ALA A 406 0.56 4.73 3.96
N VAL A 407 1.79 4.23 3.80
CA VAL A 407 2.20 3.38 2.68
C VAL A 407 2.82 2.11 3.23
N ILE A 408 2.18 0.98 3.00
CA ILE A 408 2.54 -0.31 3.59
C ILE A 408 2.69 -1.35 2.48
N SER A 409 3.83 -2.05 2.48
CA SER A 409 4.04 -3.27 1.69
C SER A 409 4.31 -4.41 2.65
N ASN A 410 3.36 -5.35 2.76
CA ASN A 410 3.36 -6.41 3.76
C ASN A 410 4.44 -7.48 3.47
N GLU A 411 4.62 -7.83 2.20
CA GLU A 411 5.55 -8.87 1.76
C GLU A 411 6.65 -8.37 0.79
N GLY A 412 6.59 -7.11 0.35
CA GLY A 412 7.45 -6.58 -0.70
C GLY A 412 8.21 -5.32 -0.32
N LYS A 413 8.51 -4.53 -1.36
CA LYS A 413 9.18 -3.23 -1.33
C LYS A 413 8.25 -2.09 -1.73
N ILE A 414 8.64 -0.89 -1.31
CA ILE A 414 8.00 0.38 -1.70
C ILE A 414 8.98 1.17 -2.58
N TYR A 415 8.58 1.55 -3.80
CA TYR A 415 9.50 2.23 -4.73
C TYR A 415 8.78 3.08 -5.79
N THR A 416 9.54 3.90 -6.50
CA THR A 416 9.07 4.67 -7.66
C THR A 416 9.46 3.99 -8.97
N ALA A 417 8.52 3.91 -9.92
CA ALA A 417 8.76 3.29 -11.22
C ALA A 417 9.98 3.91 -11.93
N GLY A 418 10.86 3.07 -12.48
CA GLY A 418 12.07 3.53 -13.15
C GLY A 418 13.16 4.12 -12.22
N GLY A 419 12.91 4.18 -10.91
CA GLY A 419 13.89 4.58 -9.90
C GLY A 419 15.09 3.62 -9.87
N ALA A 420 16.29 4.16 -9.67
CA ALA A 420 17.47 3.34 -9.49
C ALA A 420 17.37 2.57 -8.15
N ASN A 421 17.65 1.26 -8.18
CA ASN A 421 17.80 0.42 -6.99
C ASN A 421 16.58 0.38 -6.04
N ASP A 422 15.36 0.41 -6.58
CA ASP A 422 14.12 0.29 -5.80
C ASP A 422 13.92 1.44 -4.79
N THR A 423 14.23 2.66 -5.23
CA THR A 423 14.15 3.88 -4.40
C THR A 423 12.80 4.57 -4.58
N LEU A 424 12.19 4.99 -3.47
CA LEU A 424 11.03 5.88 -3.42
C LEU A 424 11.49 7.34 -3.62
N ASN A 425 11.02 8.01 -4.66
CA ASN A 425 11.40 9.37 -5.05
C ASN A 425 10.15 10.24 -5.30
N VAL A 426 9.20 10.23 -4.35
CA VAL A 426 7.98 11.05 -4.41
C VAL A 426 7.84 11.88 -3.15
N THR A 427 7.12 13.00 -3.23
CA THR A 427 6.76 13.78 -2.04
C THR A 427 5.66 13.06 -1.27
N VAL A 428 5.79 12.99 0.06
CA VAL A 428 4.77 12.48 0.97
C VAL A 428 4.47 13.56 2.00
N GLU A 429 3.22 14.02 2.03
CA GLU A 429 2.76 15.08 2.93
C GLU A 429 1.59 14.60 3.79
N GLY A 430 1.71 14.71 5.11
CA GLY A 430 0.72 14.23 6.07
C GLY A 430 0.48 15.20 7.24
N ASN A 431 -0.66 15.03 7.93
CA ASN A 431 -1.00 15.75 9.16
C ASN A 431 -1.32 14.79 10.31
N SER A 432 -0.90 15.11 11.53
CA SER A 432 -1.39 14.42 12.72
C SER A 432 -1.58 15.32 13.95
N ASP A 433 -2.51 14.90 14.80
CA ASP A 433 -2.68 15.37 16.16
C ASP A 433 -3.28 14.21 16.96
N HIS A 434 -2.43 13.57 17.77
CA HIS A 434 -2.81 12.43 18.61
C HIS A 434 -4.03 12.75 19.48
N LYS A 435 -4.09 13.94 20.10
CA LYS A 435 -5.16 14.32 21.03
C LYS A 435 -6.48 14.65 20.33
N ALA A 436 -6.41 15.10 19.07
CA ALA A 436 -7.56 15.25 18.20
C ALA A 436 -7.98 13.93 17.53
N GLY A 437 -7.15 12.90 17.61
CA GLY A 437 -7.36 11.61 16.92
C GLY A 437 -7.09 11.69 15.41
N LEU A 438 -6.33 12.69 14.96
CA LEU A 438 -5.97 12.91 13.56
C LEU A 438 -4.62 12.28 13.24
N GLY A 439 -4.47 11.73 12.04
CA GLY A 439 -3.28 10.99 11.61
C GLY A 439 -3.56 9.51 11.40
N VAL A 440 -2.61 8.84 10.77
CA VAL A 440 -2.63 7.38 10.57
C VAL A 440 -2.29 6.66 11.86
N ASP A 441 -2.92 5.51 12.07
CA ASP A 441 -2.64 4.65 13.23
C ASP A 441 -1.26 4.02 13.11
N LEU A 442 -0.53 3.96 14.22
CA LEU A 442 0.75 3.26 14.31
C LEU A 442 0.53 1.73 14.27
N PRO A 443 1.52 0.96 13.76
CA PRO A 443 1.28 -0.43 13.34
C PRO A 443 1.06 -1.42 14.49
N TYR A 444 1.51 -1.12 15.71
CA TYR A 444 1.48 -2.06 16.83
C TYR A 444 0.58 -1.63 18.00
N GLY A 445 -0.12 -0.50 17.90
CA GLY A 445 -0.97 -0.02 18.99
C GLY A 445 -1.41 1.43 18.86
N ASP A 446 -1.78 2.02 19.99
CA ASP A 446 -2.23 3.40 20.06
C ASP A 446 -1.10 4.36 19.63
N GLY A 447 -1.50 5.42 18.94
CA GLY A 447 -0.60 6.49 18.49
C GLY A 447 -0.96 6.96 17.10
N LYS A 448 -0.58 8.21 16.77
CA LYS A 448 -0.95 8.85 15.50
C LYS A 448 0.26 9.50 14.85
N ALA A 449 0.58 9.07 13.63
CA ALA A 449 1.62 9.70 12.83
C ALA A 449 1.02 10.50 11.67
N ALA A 450 1.74 11.53 11.23
CA ALA A 450 1.43 12.24 10.01
C ALA A 450 1.83 11.40 8.80
N ILE A 451 2.99 10.73 8.87
CA ILE A 451 3.51 9.88 7.80
C ILE A 451 3.93 8.53 8.39
N MET A 452 3.48 7.46 7.75
CA MET A 452 3.90 6.09 8.04
C MET A 452 4.30 5.37 6.76
N ILE A 453 5.53 4.86 6.68
CA ILE A 453 6.01 4.07 5.53
C ILE A 453 6.64 2.78 6.05
N ILE A 454 6.08 1.63 5.68
CA ILE A 454 6.54 0.32 6.17
C ILE A 454 6.74 -0.61 4.99
N SER A 455 7.98 -1.06 4.80
CA SER A 455 8.36 -2.08 3.82
C SER A 455 8.73 -3.38 4.53
N LYS A 456 8.54 -4.53 3.88
CA LYS A 456 9.16 -5.76 4.38
C LYS A 456 10.65 -5.79 4.07
N GLU A 457 10.96 -5.56 2.79
CA GLU A 457 12.33 -5.49 2.30
C GLU A 457 12.99 -4.14 2.61
N ASP A 458 14.20 -3.92 2.08
CA ASP A 458 14.92 -2.65 2.16
C ASP A 458 14.02 -1.46 1.78
N LEU A 459 13.90 -0.48 2.67
CA LEU A 459 13.23 0.79 2.39
C LEU A 459 14.27 1.85 2.04
N LYS A 460 14.17 2.43 0.84
CA LYS A 460 15.08 3.49 0.39
C LYS A 460 14.27 4.72 -0.01
N ILE A 461 14.43 5.79 0.76
CA ILE A 461 13.80 7.08 0.50
C ILE A 461 14.86 7.98 -0.12
N GLY A 462 14.73 8.22 -1.42
CA GLY A 462 15.79 8.83 -2.21
C GLY A 462 15.87 10.35 -2.07
N PRO A 463 16.94 10.96 -2.60
CA PRO A 463 17.19 12.39 -2.47
C PRO A 463 16.19 13.27 -3.25
N ASP A 464 15.43 12.68 -4.17
CA ASP A 464 14.39 13.38 -4.95
C ASP A 464 12.99 13.24 -4.30
N ALA A 465 12.84 12.45 -3.23
CA ALA A 465 11.65 12.46 -2.38
C ALA A 465 11.69 13.62 -1.38
N GLU A 466 10.54 14.04 -0.86
CA GLU A 466 10.42 14.98 0.26
C GLU A 466 9.40 14.43 1.26
N LEU A 467 9.72 14.42 2.56
CA LEU A 467 8.75 14.05 3.61
C LEU A 467 8.36 15.30 4.41
N HIS A 468 7.09 15.69 4.35
CA HIS A 468 6.57 16.85 5.06
C HIS A 468 5.45 16.44 6.02
N ALA A 469 5.78 16.42 7.30
CA ALA A 469 4.81 16.19 8.36
C ALA A 469 4.42 17.52 9.01
N SER A 470 3.13 17.76 9.15
CA SER A 470 2.62 18.89 9.93
C SER A 470 1.69 18.40 11.03
N GLY A 471 1.50 19.18 12.10
CA GLY A 471 0.63 18.72 13.18
C GLY A 471 0.69 19.54 14.46
N THR A 472 0.18 18.94 15.53
CA THR A 472 0.46 19.37 16.90
C THR A 472 1.03 18.19 17.67
N TYR A 473 2.28 18.33 18.10
CA TYR A 473 3.02 17.29 18.82
C TYR A 473 3.23 17.69 20.28
N TYR A 474 3.05 16.73 21.19
CA TYR A 474 2.94 16.99 22.63
C TYR A 474 3.96 16.23 23.47
N ASP A 475 4.56 16.92 24.46
CA ASP A 475 5.54 16.32 25.38
C ASP A 475 4.91 15.30 26.37
N ASP A 476 3.58 15.30 26.50
CA ASP A 476 2.81 14.41 27.38
C ASP A 476 2.12 13.25 26.63
N VAL A 477 2.39 13.09 25.33
CA VAL A 477 2.01 11.93 24.52
C VAL A 477 3.20 10.96 24.45
N ASP A 478 2.89 9.66 24.41
CA ASP A 478 3.89 8.58 24.36
C ASP A 478 3.49 7.51 23.34
N ASP A 479 4.05 7.62 22.14
CA ASP A 479 3.73 6.72 21.02
C ASP A 479 4.64 5.49 20.94
N ARG A 480 5.56 5.31 21.91
CA ARG A 480 6.53 4.20 21.90
C ARG A 480 5.87 2.83 21.79
N ALA A 481 4.76 2.61 22.49
CA ALA A 481 4.01 1.37 22.42
C ALA A 481 3.51 1.06 20.99
N GLY A 482 3.02 2.08 20.27
CA GLY A 482 2.49 1.96 18.91
C GLY A 482 3.55 1.54 17.86
N MET A 483 4.83 1.75 18.15
CA MET A 483 5.96 1.34 17.29
C MET A 483 6.73 0.12 17.82
N ASN A 484 6.15 -0.60 18.79
CA ASN A 484 6.80 -1.72 19.46
C ASN A 484 8.20 -1.32 20.00
N LEU A 485 8.27 -0.14 20.62
CA LEU A 485 9.41 0.33 21.39
C LEU A 485 9.11 0.11 22.88
N LEU A 486 10.18 -0.03 23.67
CA LEU A 486 10.04 -0.16 25.11
C LEU A 486 9.51 1.15 25.69
N ASP A 487 8.37 1.06 26.36
CA ASP A 487 7.56 2.17 26.87
C ASP A 487 7.49 2.20 28.41
N GLU A 488 7.71 1.05 29.05
CA GLU A 488 7.79 0.89 30.50
C GLU A 488 9.03 0.07 30.91
N PRO A 489 9.57 0.27 32.13
CA PRO A 489 10.72 -0.49 32.63
C PRO A 489 10.51 -2.01 32.53
N ALA A 490 11.41 -2.70 31.82
CA ALA A 490 11.37 -4.14 31.68
C ALA A 490 12.74 -4.79 31.86
N THR A 491 12.75 -6.06 32.24
CA THR A 491 13.96 -6.90 32.25
C THR A 491 13.92 -7.84 31.05
N ILE A 492 14.73 -7.56 30.03
CA ILE A 492 14.78 -8.32 28.77
C ILE A 492 16.17 -8.94 28.63
N GLY A 493 16.23 -10.25 28.35
CA GLY A 493 17.50 -10.99 28.34
C GLY A 493 18.16 -11.07 29.72
N GLY A 494 17.41 -10.85 30.81
CA GLY A 494 17.94 -10.83 32.17
C GLY A 494 18.58 -9.50 32.60
N VAL A 495 18.48 -8.46 31.77
CA VAL A 495 19.03 -7.13 32.05
C VAL A 495 17.89 -6.10 32.07
N PRO A 496 17.82 -5.21 33.09
CA PRO A 496 16.93 -4.06 33.06
C PRO A 496 17.27 -3.19 31.85
N ARG A 497 16.30 -2.92 30.98
CA ARG A 497 16.49 -2.12 29.77
C ARG A 497 15.89 -0.73 29.95
N ASP A 498 16.54 0.27 29.36
CA ASP A 498 16.09 1.65 29.38
C ASP A 498 15.05 1.89 28.28
N GLU A 499 13.86 2.31 28.69
CA GLU A 499 12.75 2.69 27.81
C GLU A 499 13.01 4.03 27.07
N GLY A 500 13.87 4.89 27.61
CA GLY A 500 14.07 6.27 27.17
C GLY A 500 12.93 7.20 27.58
N ASP A 501 12.99 8.46 27.13
CA ASP A 501 11.94 9.43 27.44
C ASP A 501 10.71 9.23 26.51
N PRO A 502 9.47 9.46 26.98
CA PRO A 502 8.26 9.55 26.14
C PRO A 502 8.39 10.55 24.99
N PHE A 503 7.65 10.33 23.91
CA PHE A 503 7.56 11.27 22.80
C PHE A 503 6.34 11.03 21.90
N ASP A 504 6.01 12.04 21.12
CA ASP A 504 4.95 12.07 20.11
C ASP A 504 5.57 11.97 18.71
N VAL A 505 5.12 11.02 17.89
CA VAL A 505 5.73 10.71 16.59
C VAL A 505 5.04 11.45 15.44
N ALA A 506 5.86 12.14 14.63
CA ALA A 506 5.41 12.78 13.40
C ALA A 506 5.55 11.83 12.20
N ILE A 507 6.72 11.18 12.10
CA ILE A 507 7.10 10.34 10.95
C ILE A 507 7.63 9.01 11.47
N TYR A 508 7.05 7.91 11.00
CA TYR A 508 7.54 6.55 11.22
C TYR A 508 7.90 5.90 9.87
N VAL A 509 9.17 5.55 9.69
CA VAL A 509 9.63 4.82 8.50
C VAL A 509 10.32 3.54 8.94
N ALA A 510 9.94 2.42 8.35
CA ALA A 510 10.39 1.11 8.82
C ALA A 510 10.64 0.10 7.70
N SER A 511 11.58 -0.81 7.97
CA SER A 511 11.78 -2.06 7.24
C SER A 511 11.75 -3.23 8.22
N THR A 512 10.85 -4.19 8.02
CA THR A 512 10.65 -5.30 8.98
C THR A 512 11.68 -6.41 8.85
N GLU A 513 12.32 -6.58 7.68
CA GLU A 513 13.37 -7.57 7.44
C GLU A 513 14.65 -6.99 6.79
N GLY A 514 14.62 -5.73 6.36
CA GLY A 514 15.71 -5.09 5.61
C GLY A 514 16.34 -3.87 6.29
N ASN A 515 17.04 -3.11 5.47
CA ASN A 515 17.69 -1.85 5.83
C ASN A 515 16.77 -0.66 5.58
N VAL A 516 17.06 0.47 6.22
CA VAL A 516 16.41 1.74 5.92
C VAL A 516 17.46 2.77 5.50
N ASP A 517 17.35 3.28 4.28
CA ASP A 517 18.16 4.40 3.77
C ASP A 517 17.25 5.63 3.65
N VAL A 518 17.56 6.67 4.42
CA VAL A 518 16.88 7.96 4.32
C VAL A 518 17.86 8.97 3.73
N SER A 519 17.68 9.24 2.44
CA SER A 519 18.46 10.19 1.68
C SER A 519 17.65 11.43 1.28
N SER A 520 16.36 11.48 1.60
CA SER A 520 15.44 12.59 1.31
C SER A 520 15.55 13.77 2.29
N PRO A 521 15.31 15.01 1.84
CA PRO A 521 14.87 16.09 2.72
C PRO A 521 13.66 15.70 3.58
N VAL A 522 13.64 16.22 4.81
CA VAL A 522 12.54 16.03 5.78
C VAL A 522 12.20 17.37 6.44
N SER A 523 10.91 17.63 6.65
CA SER A 523 10.38 18.78 7.39
C SER A 523 9.25 18.37 8.33
N ILE A 524 9.39 18.67 9.62
CA ILE A 524 8.38 18.49 10.66
C ILE A 524 7.98 19.86 11.20
N GLU A 525 6.72 20.23 10.99
CA GLU A 525 6.16 21.50 11.43
C GLU A 525 5.12 21.28 12.54
N SER A 526 5.42 21.73 13.77
CA SER A 526 4.46 21.71 14.89
C SER A 526 3.80 23.08 15.06
N SER A 527 2.49 23.07 15.20
CA SER A 527 1.71 24.25 15.54
C SER A 527 1.50 24.34 17.05
N VAL A 528 2.03 25.40 17.69
CA VAL A 528 1.77 25.65 19.11
C VAL A 528 0.53 26.50 19.32
N GLY A 529 -0.61 25.83 19.55
CA GLY A 529 -1.73 26.39 20.32
C GLY A 529 -2.72 27.33 19.60
N PHE A 530 -3.94 26.82 19.45
CA PHE A 530 -5.25 27.50 19.24
C PHE A 530 -5.65 27.94 17.82
N PRO A 531 -6.98 27.90 17.52
CA PRO A 531 -7.55 28.56 16.35
C PRO A 531 -7.44 30.07 16.56
N VAL A 532 -6.39 30.68 16.02
CA VAL A 532 -6.24 32.14 16.02
C VAL A 532 -7.24 32.69 14.97
N PRO A 533 -8.21 33.54 15.33
CA PRO A 533 -8.97 34.26 14.32
C PRO A 533 -7.98 35.12 13.53
N LYS A 534 -7.81 34.78 12.24
CA LYS A 534 -6.90 35.43 11.27
C LYS A 534 -6.83 36.95 11.47
N ARG A 535 -5.73 37.43 12.06
CA ARG A 535 -5.03 38.66 11.63
C ARG A 535 -3.70 38.88 12.38
N SER A 536 -2.62 38.64 11.63
CA SER A 536 -1.35 39.39 11.62
C SER A 536 -0.28 39.12 12.69
N ILE A 537 -0.14 37.90 13.19
CA ILE A 537 1.12 37.47 13.81
C ILE A 537 1.41 36.08 13.22
N GLU A 538 2.53 35.92 12.53
CA GLU A 538 3.01 34.59 12.12
C GLU A 538 3.13 33.75 13.40
N PRO A 539 2.47 32.57 13.49
CA PRO A 539 2.60 31.72 14.66
C PRO A 539 4.08 31.42 14.88
N GLU A 540 4.55 31.45 16.13
CA GLU A 540 5.83 30.82 16.47
C GLU A 540 5.66 29.34 16.09
N VAL A 541 6.29 28.91 15.01
CA VAL A 541 6.39 27.48 14.67
C VAL A 541 7.46 26.93 15.59
N GLU A 542 7.05 26.13 16.59
CA GLU A 542 8.01 25.31 17.32
C GLU A 542 8.24 24.04 16.49
N ARG A 543 9.49 23.63 16.33
CA ARG A 543 9.79 22.36 15.67
C ARG A 543 9.82 21.28 16.74
N LYS A 544 8.64 20.68 16.96
CA LYS A 544 8.40 19.55 17.87
C LYS A 544 7.96 18.33 17.09
N GLY A 545 8.12 17.16 17.68
CA GLY A 545 7.69 15.89 17.11
C GLY A 545 8.91 15.04 16.75
N ALA A 546 8.75 13.73 16.87
CA ALA A 546 9.82 12.79 16.61
C ALA A 546 9.74 12.20 15.20
N MET A 547 10.90 11.98 14.59
CA MET A 547 11.05 11.01 13.52
C MET A 547 11.62 9.70 14.09
N VAL A 548 11.06 8.57 13.67
CA VAL A 548 11.58 7.24 14.03
C VAL A 548 11.93 6.49 12.75
N ILE A 549 13.18 6.04 12.66
CA ILE A 549 13.72 5.24 11.55
C ILE A 549 14.03 3.85 12.09
N ASP A 550 13.21 2.87 11.70
CA ASP A 550 13.20 1.54 12.29
C ASP A 550 13.62 0.47 11.29
N ALA A 551 14.90 0.13 11.29
CA ALA A 551 15.44 -0.92 10.43
C ALA A 551 15.56 -2.25 11.17
N PHE A 552 15.37 -3.34 10.43
CA PHE A 552 15.74 -4.66 10.92
C PHE A 552 17.25 -4.74 11.19
N ASP A 553 18.07 -4.33 10.21
CA ASP A 553 19.54 -4.38 10.30
C ASP A 553 20.18 -2.99 10.43
N THR A 554 20.29 -2.25 9.32
CA THR A 554 21.12 -1.04 9.20
C THR A 554 20.31 0.19 8.81
N VAL A 555 20.70 1.34 9.35
CA VAL A 555 20.19 2.66 8.94
C VAL A 555 21.31 3.48 8.31
N THR A 556 21.02 4.11 7.17
CA THR A 556 21.95 5.02 6.48
C THR A 556 21.30 6.38 6.23
N PHE A 557 22.09 7.45 6.34
CA PHE A 557 21.67 8.82 6.04
C PHE A 557 22.35 9.33 4.78
N GLY A 558 21.56 9.91 3.89
CA GLY A 558 22.06 10.67 2.74
C GLY A 558 22.28 12.15 3.07
N PRO A 559 23.04 12.87 2.21
CA PRO A 559 23.41 14.26 2.48
C PRO A 559 22.22 15.22 2.66
N ALA A 560 21.13 15.04 1.90
CA ALA A 560 19.98 15.93 2.00
C ALA A 560 19.23 15.76 3.33
N PHE A 561 19.12 14.53 3.82
CA PHE A 561 18.61 14.27 5.17
C PHE A 561 19.51 14.87 6.26
N GLU A 562 20.84 14.77 6.11
CA GLU A 562 21.79 15.41 7.04
C GLU A 562 21.69 16.94 7.05
N GLU A 563 21.37 17.56 5.91
CA GLU A 563 21.07 18.99 5.82
C GLU A 563 19.79 19.33 6.59
N SER A 564 18.72 18.55 6.44
CA SER A 564 17.50 18.69 7.26
C SER A 564 17.78 18.53 8.76
N LEU A 565 18.65 17.60 9.14
CA LEU A 565 19.05 17.41 10.54
C LEU A 565 19.77 18.64 11.11
N ALA A 566 20.66 19.24 10.31
CA ALA A 566 21.34 20.49 10.68
C ALA A 566 20.37 21.67 10.79
N GLY A 567 19.33 21.67 9.94
CA GLY A 567 18.36 22.75 9.82
C GLY A 567 19.05 24.10 9.63
N ASP A 568 18.59 25.12 10.37
CA ASP A 568 19.19 26.46 10.35
C ASP A 568 20.37 26.64 11.34
N GLY A 569 20.79 25.54 12.00
CA GLY A 569 21.79 25.52 13.06
C GLY A 569 21.28 25.93 14.44
N VAL A 570 19.99 26.26 14.56
CA VAL A 570 19.30 26.54 15.83
C VAL A 570 18.19 25.53 16.05
N THR A 571 17.44 25.20 15.01
CA THR A 571 16.34 24.24 15.00
C THR A 571 16.55 23.25 13.85
N SER A 572 16.32 21.96 14.11
CA SER A 572 16.38 20.91 13.08
C SER A 572 15.10 20.96 12.25
N ASP A 573 15.14 20.65 10.95
CA ASP A 573 13.91 20.44 10.17
C ASP A 573 13.25 19.09 10.54
N VAL A 574 13.99 18.17 11.15
CA VAL A 574 13.53 16.85 11.62
C VAL A 574 13.02 16.92 13.06
N GLY A 575 12.17 17.90 13.35
CA GLY A 575 11.55 18.07 14.68
C GLY A 575 12.54 18.38 15.80
N ASP A 576 12.27 17.91 17.02
CA ASP A 576 13.15 18.03 18.18
C ASP A 576 13.80 16.70 18.59
N ARG A 577 13.39 15.59 17.97
CA ARG A 577 13.85 14.25 18.29
C ARG A 577 13.97 13.34 17.08
N LEU A 578 15.04 12.54 17.06
CA LEU A 578 15.23 11.44 16.12
C LEU A 578 15.58 10.17 16.88
N GLU A 579 14.85 9.10 16.61
CA GLU A 579 15.18 7.77 17.09
C GLU A 579 15.54 6.85 15.93
N VAL A 580 16.63 6.10 16.09
CA VAL A 580 17.14 5.19 15.06
C VAL A 580 17.27 3.80 15.64
N VAL A 581 16.64 2.83 15.00
CA VAL A 581 16.53 1.45 15.50
C VAL A 581 17.27 0.49 14.58
N SER A 582 18.03 -0.43 15.19
CA SER A 582 18.51 -1.66 14.57
C SER A 582 17.97 -2.83 15.38
N ARG A 583 16.93 -3.52 14.88
CA ARG A 583 16.26 -4.61 15.62
C ARG A 583 17.21 -5.76 15.98
N ILE A 584 18.25 -6.00 15.18
CA ILE A 584 19.25 -7.02 15.50
C ILE A 584 20.29 -6.62 16.54
N SER A 585 20.41 -5.33 16.89
CA SER A 585 21.39 -4.83 17.87
C SER A 585 20.84 -4.93 19.30
N GLU A 586 21.61 -5.52 20.21
CA GLU A 586 21.27 -5.61 21.65
C GLU A 586 21.99 -4.53 22.47
N TRP A 587 23.22 -4.22 22.07
CA TRP A 587 24.14 -3.34 22.80
C TRP A 587 24.68 -2.22 21.91
N LEU A 588 25.08 -1.11 22.52
CA LEU A 588 25.62 0.06 21.81
C LEU A 588 26.81 -0.28 20.90
N PHE A 589 27.72 -1.15 21.35
CA PHE A 589 28.90 -1.53 20.54
C PHE A 589 28.52 -2.33 19.28
N GLN A 590 27.36 -3.00 19.27
CA GLN A 590 26.89 -3.77 18.11
C GLN A 590 26.27 -2.89 17.04
N ALA A 591 25.82 -1.68 17.41
CA ALA A 591 25.30 -0.70 16.47
C ALA A 591 26.39 -0.02 15.65
N VAL A 592 27.67 -0.17 16.00
CA VAL A 592 28.79 0.41 15.25
C VAL A 592 28.83 -0.16 13.84
N GLY A 593 28.71 0.72 12.84
CA GLY A 593 28.64 0.34 11.43
C GLY A 593 27.25 -0.06 10.94
N LYS A 594 26.24 -0.07 11.82
CA LYS A 594 24.82 -0.30 11.49
C LYS A 594 23.97 0.94 11.68
N LEU A 595 24.24 1.72 12.73
CA LEU A 595 23.54 2.95 13.02
C LEU A 595 24.48 4.15 12.83
N PRO A 596 23.97 5.28 12.33
CA PRO A 596 24.76 6.49 12.18
C PRO A 596 25.09 7.11 13.55
N TYR A 597 26.23 7.80 13.63
CA TYR A 597 26.60 8.62 14.79
C TYR A 597 26.59 7.91 16.17
N VAL A 598 26.94 6.61 16.22
CA VAL A 598 26.98 5.82 17.46
C VAL A 598 27.84 6.44 18.57
N TYR A 599 28.93 7.11 18.18
CA TYR A 599 29.83 7.81 19.11
C TYR A 599 29.52 9.32 19.22
N GLY A 600 28.35 9.76 18.75
CA GLY A 600 27.98 11.17 18.61
C GLY A 600 28.63 11.85 17.40
N GLY A 601 28.57 13.19 17.38
CA GLY A 601 29.25 14.01 16.37
C GLY A 601 28.50 14.21 15.05
N GLY A 602 27.19 13.92 15.00
CA GLY A 602 26.34 14.21 13.84
C GLY A 602 25.98 15.69 13.68
N PRO A 603 25.28 16.04 12.59
CA PRO A 603 24.89 17.42 12.25
C PRO A 603 23.71 17.89 13.11
N PHE A 604 23.72 17.61 14.41
CA PHE A 604 22.61 17.92 15.30
C PHE A 604 22.70 19.36 15.82
N VAL A 605 21.56 20.03 15.91
CA VAL A 605 21.46 21.33 16.60
C VAL A 605 21.69 21.16 18.11
N PRO A 606 22.03 22.23 18.85
CA PRO A 606 22.17 22.15 20.30
C PRO A 606 20.91 21.59 20.97
N ASP A 607 21.09 20.73 21.98
CA ASP A 607 20.02 20.11 22.76
C ASP A 607 19.07 19.16 21.99
N TYR A 608 19.41 18.78 20.76
CA TYR A 608 18.62 17.82 19.96
C TYR A 608 18.65 16.40 20.55
N ALA A 609 17.49 15.75 20.65
CA ALA A 609 17.38 14.41 21.21
C ALA A 609 17.64 13.34 20.13
N TYR A 610 18.86 12.81 20.08
CA TYR A 610 19.23 11.69 19.21
C TYR A 610 19.35 10.39 20.02
N VAL A 611 18.47 9.41 19.75
CA VAL A 611 18.37 8.16 20.53
C VAL A 611 18.64 6.97 19.62
N LEU A 612 19.54 6.08 20.06
CA LEU A 612 19.84 4.83 19.39
C LEU A 612 19.13 3.68 20.08
N ARG A 613 18.44 2.83 19.32
CA ARG A 613 17.68 1.70 19.86
C ARG A 613 18.01 0.38 19.20
N GLY A 614 17.68 -0.70 19.89
CA GLY A 614 17.67 -2.04 19.33
C GLY A 614 16.89 -3.02 20.19
N SER A 615 16.58 -4.20 19.65
CA SER A 615 15.81 -5.25 20.34
C SER A 615 16.57 -6.56 20.48
N GLY A 616 17.83 -6.62 20.07
CA GLY A 616 18.67 -7.81 20.21
C GLY A 616 18.11 -9.06 19.54
N GLN A 617 17.35 -8.93 18.44
CA GLN A 617 16.74 -10.09 17.76
C GLN A 617 17.75 -11.07 17.15
N SER A 618 19.03 -10.69 17.04
CA SER A 618 20.11 -11.63 16.71
C SER A 618 20.50 -12.54 17.87
N ASN A 619 20.11 -12.22 19.10
CA ASN A 619 20.39 -13.01 20.30
C ASN A 619 19.29 -14.08 20.49
N PRO A 620 19.60 -15.38 20.37
CA PRO A 620 18.60 -16.45 20.55
C PRO A 620 17.95 -16.51 21.94
N ALA A 621 18.55 -15.88 22.96
CA ALA A 621 17.96 -15.78 24.29
C ALA A 621 16.85 -14.71 24.38
N ILE A 622 16.79 -13.81 23.41
CA ILE A 622 15.81 -12.72 23.32
C ILE A 622 14.83 -13.01 22.19
N ALA A 623 15.34 -13.42 21.03
CA ALA A 623 14.60 -13.73 19.82
C ALA A 623 13.50 -14.79 20.02
N GLY A 624 12.33 -14.55 19.45
CA GLY A 624 11.20 -15.49 19.47
C GLY A 624 10.37 -15.46 20.76
N ASN A 625 10.63 -14.51 21.66
CA ASN A 625 9.70 -14.17 22.73
C ASN A 625 8.95 -12.86 22.36
N PRO A 626 7.64 -12.91 22.05
CA PRO A 626 6.88 -11.72 21.67
C PRO A 626 6.88 -10.63 22.75
N ASP A 627 7.05 -10.98 24.03
CA ASP A 627 7.17 -9.99 25.11
C ASP A 627 8.51 -9.22 25.09
N ASN A 628 9.49 -9.71 24.32
CA ASN A 628 10.86 -9.20 24.21
C ASN A 628 11.19 -8.56 22.85
N ASP A 629 10.24 -8.50 21.92
CA ASP A 629 10.51 -7.95 20.57
C ASP A 629 10.56 -6.41 20.54
N ARG A 630 10.26 -5.76 21.68
CA ARG A 630 10.32 -4.31 21.87
C ARG A 630 11.76 -3.79 21.80
N ALA A 631 11.97 -2.67 21.11
CA ALA A 631 13.30 -2.03 21.05
C ALA A 631 13.52 -1.03 22.20
N TRP A 632 14.66 -1.13 22.87
CA TRP A 632 15.07 -0.28 24.01
C TRP A 632 16.25 0.62 23.63
N VAL A 633 16.56 1.60 24.49
CA VAL A 633 17.71 2.50 24.30
C VAL A 633 19.02 1.71 24.44
N LEU A 634 19.90 1.79 23.44
CA LEU A 634 21.15 1.05 23.43
C LEU A 634 22.12 1.57 24.47
N GLU A 635 22.53 0.68 25.36
CA GLU A 635 23.45 0.94 26.46
C GLU A 635 24.73 0.10 26.32
N SER A 636 25.71 0.39 27.16
CA SER A 636 26.86 -0.50 27.32
C SER A 636 26.45 -1.72 28.13
N PRO A 637 26.94 -2.94 27.79
CA PRO A 637 26.62 -4.12 28.56
C PRO A 637 27.02 -3.94 30.03
N PRO A 638 26.20 -4.41 30.99
CA PRO A 638 26.57 -4.37 32.39
C PRO A 638 27.89 -5.13 32.56
N GLU A 639 28.84 -4.53 33.28
CA GLU A 639 30.10 -5.21 33.59
C GLU A 639 29.79 -6.58 34.20
N PRO A 640 30.42 -7.67 33.72
CA PRO A 640 30.12 -8.99 34.22
C PRO A 640 30.30 -8.99 35.73
N ALA A 641 29.25 -9.39 36.46
CA ALA A 641 29.27 -9.43 37.90
C ALA A 641 30.54 -10.16 38.35
N PRO A 642 31.33 -9.61 39.30
CA PRO A 642 32.51 -10.29 39.80
C PRO A 642 32.06 -11.67 40.27
N LEU A 643 32.62 -12.72 39.66
CA LEU A 643 32.25 -14.11 39.91
C LEU A 643 32.09 -14.32 41.41
N TYR A 644 30.86 -14.64 41.82
CA TYR A 644 30.55 -15.00 43.19
C TYR A 644 31.35 -16.26 43.52
N THR A 645 32.44 -16.11 44.26
CA THR A 645 33.20 -17.23 44.80
C THR A 645 32.40 -17.79 45.97
N GLU A 646 31.74 -18.92 45.75
CA GLU A 646 31.14 -19.69 46.82
C GLU A 646 32.25 -20.06 47.82
N ALA A 647 32.03 -19.74 49.10
CA ALA A 647 33.00 -20.02 50.15
C ALA A 647 33.13 -21.54 50.34
N GLY A 648 34.14 -22.13 49.70
CA GLY A 648 34.64 -23.45 50.02
C GLY A 648 34.51 -24.49 48.92
N GLU A 649 35.32 -24.36 47.87
CA GLU A 649 36.02 -25.49 47.27
C GLU A 649 37.37 -24.98 46.76
N ASP A 650 38.46 -25.63 47.18
CA ASP A 650 39.85 -25.23 46.89
C ASP A 650 40.09 -25.21 45.37
N THR A 651 39.99 -24.04 44.76
CA THR A 651 40.59 -23.77 43.45
C THR A 651 42.09 -23.66 43.64
N GLU A 652 42.83 -24.42 42.84
CA GLU A 652 44.28 -24.38 42.87
C GLU A 652 44.76 -22.94 42.65
N PRO A 653 45.66 -22.43 43.50
CA PRO A 653 46.23 -21.10 43.29
C PRO A 653 46.88 -21.08 41.91
N GLN A 654 46.54 -20.08 41.09
CA GLN A 654 47.46 -19.67 40.03
C GLN A 654 48.80 -19.40 40.72
N GLU A 655 49.77 -20.26 40.46
CA GLU A 655 51.13 -20.07 40.94
C GLU A 655 51.62 -18.72 40.41
N PHE A 656 51.62 -17.71 41.27
CA PHE A 656 52.59 -16.64 41.14
C PHE A 656 53.96 -17.31 41.19
N ALA A 657 54.61 -17.46 40.03
CA ALA A 657 56.00 -17.91 39.97
C ALA A 657 56.83 -17.12 41.01
N GLU A 658 57.69 -17.84 41.73
CA GLU A 658 58.44 -17.38 42.91
C GLU A 658 58.81 -15.88 42.87
N GLY A 659 58.15 -15.04 43.69
CA GLY A 659 58.66 -13.72 44.06
C GLY A 659 57.68 -12.53 44.12
N GLY A 660 56.42 -12.67 43.68
CA GLY A 660 55.38 -11.62 43.81
C GLY A 660 55.69 -10.29 43.09
N CYS A 661 55.04 -9.18 43.48
CA CYS A 661 55.26 -7.84 42.92
C CYS A 661 56.75 -7.46 42.71
N PRO A 662 57.69 -7.74 43.66
CA PRO A 662 59.11 -7.47 43.44
C PRO A 662 59.72 -8.21 42.24
N ALA A 663 59.33 -9.46 41.99
CA ALA A 663 59.83 -10.23 40.85
C ALA A 663 59.25 -9.73 39.52
N LEU A 664 57.98 -9.29 39.51
CA LEU A 664 57.38 -8.67 38.33
C LEU A 664 58.03 -7.34 37.99
N MET A 665 58.39 -6.54 39.00
CA MET A 665 59.11 -5.28 38.80
C MET A 665 60.56 -5.49 38.34
N ALA A 666 61.22 -6.55 38.82
CA ALA A 666 62.54 -6.95 38.35
C ALA A 666 62.49 -7.42 36.89
N TRP A 667 61.48 -8.25 36.54
CA TRP A 667 61.23 -8.66 35.16
C TRP A 667 60.94 -7.44 34.27
N PHE A 668 60.08 -6.52 34.70
CA PHE A 668 59.75 -5.32 33.92
C PHE A 668 60.98 -4.41 33.72
N ALA A 669 61.87 -4.30 34.70
CA ALA A 669 63.12 -3.57 34.55
C ALA A 669 64.03 -4.17 33.48
N ASP A 670 64.14 -5.50 33.43
CA ASP A 670 64.85 -6.22 32.37
C ASP A 670 64.13 -6.05 31.01
N GLU A 671 62.80 -6.10 31.02
CA GLU A 671 61.93 -5.99 29.85
C GLU A 671 62.13 -4.66 29.09
N VAL A 672 62.26 -3.56 29.84
CA VAL A 672 62.47 -2.21 29.28
C VAL A 672 63.95 -1.79 29.28
N GLY A 673 64.87 -2.66 29.69
CA GLY A 673 66.32 -2.45 29.60
C GLY A 673 66.89 -1.42 30.56
N VAL A 674 66.31 -1.28 31.76
CA VAL A 674 66.76 -0.33 32.79
C VAL A 674 67.24 -1.05 34.07
N PRO A 675 68.20 -0.48 34.81
CA PRO A 675 68.59 -1.03 36.10
C PRO A 675 67.41 -1.09 37.09
N GLU A 676 67.30 -2.18 37.87
CA GLU A 676 66.22 -2.39 38.85
C GLU A 676 66.07 -1.24 39.87
N ASP A 677 67.15 -0.51 40.17
CA ASP A 677 67.11 0.64 41.10
C ASP A 677 66.52 1.92 40.48
N GLN A 678 66.27 1.93 39.16
CA GLN A 678 65.68 3.05 38.41
C GLN A 678 64.21 2.81 38.01
N ILE A 679 63.72 1.57 38.09
CA ILE A 679 62.34 1.24 37.70
C ILE A 679 61.30 1.93 38.58
N GLN A 680 61.63 2.19 39.85
CA GLN A 680 60.74 2.90 40.77
C GLN A 680 60.46 4.33 40.31
N VAL A 681 61.40 4.99 39.62
CA VAL A 681 61.21 6.36 39.11
C VAL A 681 60.29 6.36 37.87
N ILE A 682 60.49 5.41 36.96
CA ILE A 682 59.68 5.25 35.74
C ILE A 682 58.22 4.93 36.11
N VAL A 683 58.01 4.02 37.06
CA VAL A 683 56.67 3.66 37.53
C VAL A 683 56.04 4.81 38.33
N GLN A 684 56.82 5.62 39.07
CA GLN A 684 56.30 6.80 39.77
C GLN A 684 55.76 7.88 38.82
N ASP A 685 56.42 8.07 37.67
CA ASP A 685 55.98 9.05 36.65
C ASP A 685 54.70 8.56 35.93
N ALA A 686 54.53 7.25 35.72
CA ALA A 686 53.29 6.66 35.18
C ALA A 686 52.07 6.91 36.11
N PHE A 687 52.28 6.85 37.42
CA PHE A 687 51.24 7.12 38.43
C PHE A 687 50.76 8.57 38.50
N ALA A 688 51.53 9.52 37.96
CA ALA A 688 51.08 10.91 37.92
C ALA A 688 49.91 11.12 36.94
N TYR A 689 49.65 10.15 36.05
CA TYR A 689 48.68 10.24 34.97
C TYR A 689 47.47 9.28 35.08
N ALA A 690 47.52 8.23 35.91
CA ALA A 690 46.39 7.31 36.14
C ALA A 690 46.31 6.85 37.60
N THR A 691 45.25 7.24 38.33
CA THR A 691 45.09 6.95 39.78
C THR A 691 44.53 5.57 40.10
N ASP A 692 44.02 4.85 39.10
CA ASP A 692 43.19 3.65 39.30
C ASP A 692 43.91 2.34 38.94
N ILE A 693 45.19 2.39 38.57
CA ILE A 693 45.95 1.24 38.06
C ILE A 693 46.91 0.69 39.14
N GLN A 694 46.89 -0.62 39.39
CA GLN A 694 47.87 -1.34 40.21
C GLN A 694 49.06 -1.81 39.34
N PRO A 695 50.30 -1.30 39.50
CA PRO A 695 51.41 -1.60 38.60
C PRO A 695 51.79 -3.06 38.53
N CYS A 696 51.58 -3.82 39.60
CA CYS A 696 51.87 -5.25 39.59
C CYS A 696 50.90 -6.01 38.67
N GLU A 697 49.66 -5.55 38.56
CA GLU A 697 48.66 -6.15 37.66
C GLU A 697 48.97 -5.79 36.22
N ALA A 698 49.35 -4.53 35.96
CA ALA A 698 49.81 -4.08 34.66
C ALA A 698 51.08 -4.84 34.22
N CYS A 699 52.07 -5.00 35.10
CA CYS A 699 53.27 -5.80 34.83
C CYS A 699 52.97 -7.29 34.64
N ALA A 700 51.99 -7.84 35.35
CA ALA A 700 51.55 -9.23 35.17
C ALA A 700 50.93 -9.43 33.78
N ARG A 701 49.97 -8.57 33.39
CA ARG A 701 49.36 -8.58 32.04
C ARG A 701 50.41 -8.40 30.95
N LEU A 702 51.35 -7.49 31.15
CA LEU A 702 52.45 -7.26 30.22
C LEU A 702 53.33 -8.51 30.07
N ARG A 703 53.64 -9.20 31.18
CA ARG A 703 54.42 -10.44 31.16
C ARG A 703 53.68 -11.59 30.49
N ASP A 704 52.38 -11.70 30.71
CA ASP A 704 51.57 -12.75 30.08
C ASP A 704 51.52 -12.55 28.57
N ALA A 705 51.29 -11.30 28.11
CA ALA A 705 51.39 -10.93 26.70
C ALA A 705 52.81 -11.18 26.14
N ALA A 706 53.85 -10.79 26.87
CA ALA A 706 55.25 -11.02 26.48
C ALA A 706 55.60 -12.51 26.37
N THR A 707 54.98 -13.37 27.19
CA THR A 707 55.19 -14.82 27.16
C THR A 707 54.62 -15.41 25.87
N ILE A 708 53.41 -15.00 25.47
CA ILE A 708 52.80 -15.42 24.21
C ILE A 708 53.61 -14.87 23.01
N LEU A 709 54.01 -13.60 23.08
CA LEU A 709 54.80 -12.95 22.04
C LEU A 709 56.20 -13.54 21.85
N SER A 710 56.81 -14.06 22.93
CA SER A 710 58.11 -14.73 22.87
C SER A 710 58.09 -16.01 22.04
N ASP A 711 56.92 -16.65 21.95
CA ASP A 711 56.65 -17.86 21.16
C ASP A 711 57.81 -18.88 21.22
N GLU A 712 58.24 -19.25 22.43
CA GLU A 712 59.42 -20.11 22.62
C GLU A 712 59.31 -21.46 21.89
N GLU A 713 58.08 -21.95 21.68
CA GLU A 713 57.79 -23.18 20.96
C GLU A 713 57.58 -22.99 19.43
N GLY A 714 57.48 -21.74 18.95
CA GLY A 714 57.28 -21.40 17.54
C GLY A 714 55.86 -21.67 17.01
N THR A 715 54.91 -21.93 17.90
CA THR A 715 53.55 -22.36 17.58
C THR A 715 52.70 -21.20 17.05
N TYR A 716 52.75 -20.07 17.74
CA TYR A 716 51.94 -18.90 17.43
C TYR A 716 52.37 -18.25 16.12
N MET A 717 53.68 -18.19 15.87
CA MET A 717 54.25 -17.60 14.67
C MET A 717 54.11 -18.47 13.44
N ALA A 718 54.21 -19.79 13.59
CA ALA A 718 53.90 -20.71 12.50
C ALA A 718 52.40 -20.62 12.11
N ALA A 719 51.51 -20.48 13.08
CA ALA A 719 50.07 -20.34 12.85
C ALA A 719 49.74 -19.02 12.13
N LEU A 720 50.29 -17.89 12.60
CA LEU A 720 50.10 -16.59 11.93
C LEU A 720 50.65 -16.59 10.50
N GLY A 721 51.83 -17.19 10.29
CA GLY A 721 52.41 -17.35 8.95
C GLY A 721 51.51 -18.17 8.02
N GLN A 722 50.89 -19.24 8.50
CA GLN A 722 49.97 -20.03 7.69
C GLN A 722 48.71 -19.26 7.32
N VAL A 723 48.10 -18.56 8.28
CA VAL A 723 46.90 -17.75 8.04
C VAL A 723 47.20 -16.64 7.04
N VAL A 724 48.28 -15.87 7.24
CA VAL A 724 48.64 -14.77 6.32
C VAL A 724 48.93 -15.28 4.91
N ASN A 725 49.61 -16.43 4.76
CA ASN A 725 49.90 -17.01 3.45
C ASN A 725 48.67 -17.62 2.75
N GLU A 726 47.56 -17.88 3.46
CA GLU A 726 46.31 -18.36 2.85
C GLU A 726 45.59 -17.26 2.07
N PHE A 727 45.67 -16.01 2.53
CA PHE A 727 44.99 -14.86 1.91
C PHE A 727 45.88 -14.03 0.99
N THR A 728 47.15 -14.40 0.85
CA THR A 728 48.15 -13.64 0.09
C THR A 728 48.78 -14.46 -1.03
N THR A 729 49.25 -13.76 -2.07
CA THR A 729 49.96 -14.40 -3.18
C THR A 729 51.46 -14.24 -2.96
N PRO A 730 52.27 -15.32 -3.02
CA PRO A 730 53.71 -15.25 -2.83
C PRO A 730 54.39 -14.23 -3.75
N GLY A 731 55.10 -13.26 -3.18
CA GLY A 731 55.89 -12.26 -3.90
C GLY A 731 55.16 -10.95 -4.26
N ALA A 732 53.90 -10.77 -3.88
CA ALA A 732 53.18 -9.50 -3.98
C ALA A 732 53.07 -8.81 -2.60
N PRO A 733 53.12 -7.46 -2.53
CA PRO A 733 52.80 -6.73 -1.30
C PRO A 733 51.36 -7.01 -0.86
N ILE A 734 51.12 -7.09 0.45
CA ILE A 734 49.77 -7.28 1.01
C ILE A 734 48.90 -6.04 0.77
N ALA A 735 47.71 -6.23 0.20
CA ALA A 735 46.75 -5.15 -0.04
C ALA A 735 45.90 -4.86 1.22
N PRO A 736 45.37 -3.62 1.39
CA PRO A 736 44.48 -3.27 2.51
C PRO A 736 43.28 -4.20 2.68
N GLU A 737 42.65 -4.60 1.57
CA GLU A 737 41.51 -5.53 1.58
C GLU A 737 41.90 -6.92 2.12
N GLN A 738 43.11 -7.40 1.80
CA GLN A 738 43.62 -8.67 2.33
C GLN A 738 43.92 -8.56 3.84
N MET A 739 44.36 -7.40 4.32
CA MET A 739 44.57 -7.18 5.75
C MET A 739 43.25 -7.23 6.53
N THR A 740 42.18 -6.66 5.97
CA THR A 740 40.83 -6.73 6.54
C THR A 740 40.29 -8.17 6.52
N LEU A 741 40.46 -8.90 5.43
CA LEU A 741 40.03 -10.31 5.34
C LEU A 741 40.73 -11.20 6.37
N ILE A 742 42.05 -11.05 6.52
CA ILE A 742 42.82 -11.79 7.54
C ILE A 742 42.30 -11.43 8.95
N ALA A 743 41.99 -10.14 9.21
CA ALA A 743 41.46 -9.71 10.50
C ALA A 743 40.12 -10.37 10.82
N SER A 744 39.18 -10.37 9.86
CA SER A 744 37.86 -10.98 10.03
C SER A 744 37.93 -12.50 10.18
N ALA A 745 38.82 -13.16 9.45
CA ALA A 745 39.01 -14.61 9.53
C ALA A 745 39.59 -15.04 10.89
N VAL A 746 40.47 -14.23 11.48
CA VAL A 746 41.02 -14.47 12.82
C VAL A 746 39.99 -14.19 13.91
N ALA A 747 39.19 -13.12 13.78
CA ALA A 747 38.17 -12.75 14.78
C ALA A 747 37.00 -13.74 14.88
N SER A 748 36.77 -14.57 13.85
CA SER A 748 35.69 -15.56 13.79
C SER A 748 36.13 -17.00 14.11
N ALA A 749 37.36 -17.18 14.59
CA ALA A 749 37.98 -18.49 14.73
C ALA A 749 37.50 -19.30 15.96
N GLU A 750 37.29 -20.60 15.76
CA GLU A 750 37.04 -21.54 16.86
C GLU A 750 38.33 -21.86 17.64
N VAL A 751 38.21 -22.05 18.96
CA VAL A 751 39.31 -22.36 19.88
C VAL A 751 40.05 -23.64 19.46
N GLY A 752 41.38 -23.59 19.39
CA GLY A 752 42.24 -24.72 19.03
C GLY A 752 42.58 -24.82 17.54
N THR A 753 42.19 -23.84 16.72
CA THR A 753 42.59 -23.71 15.32
C THR A 753 43.85 -22.86 15.15
N ASN A 754 44.52 -22.96 13.99
CA ASN A 754 45.63 -22.06 13.64
C ASN A 754 45.19 -20.59 13.55
N TYR A 755 43.91 -20.33 13.26
CA TYR A 755 43.33 -18.99 13.28
C TYR A 755 43.20 -18.44 14.70
N ALA A 756 42.75 -19.26 15.66
CA ALA A 756 42.70 -18.87 17.06
C ALA A 756 44.10 -18.59 17.63
N ALA A 757 45.09 -19.45 17.34
CA ALA A 757 46.48 -19.20 17.75
C ALA A 757 47.06 -17.93 17.10
N ALA A 758 46.78 -17.68 15.82
CA ALA A 758 47.16 -16.42 15.17
C ALA A 758 46.51 -15.19 15.82
N GLY A 759 45.24 -15.32 16.26
CA GLY A 759 44.52 -14.31 17.01
C GLY A 759 45.12 -14.04 18.37
N GLU A 760 45.40 -15.08 19.17
CA GLU A 760 46.02 -14.93 20.50
C GLU A 760 47.34 -14.16 20.45
N TRP A 761 48.15 -14.38 19.41
CA TRP A 761 49.39 -13.63 19.23
C TRP A 761 49.16 -12.17 18.83
N LEU A 762 48.21 -11.89 17.93
CA LEU A 762 47.87 -10.53 17.52
C LEU A 762 47.23 -9.74 18.68
N ASP A 763 46.36 -10.37 19.45
CA ASP A 763 45.74 -9.77 20.63
C ASP A 763 46.79 -9.49 21.70
N SER A 764 47.76 -10.40 21.90
CA SER A 764 48.90 -10.18 22.80
C SER A 764 49.78 -9.02 22.34
N LEU A 765 49.94 -8.82 21.02
CA LEU A 765 50.65 -7.68 20.46
C LEU A 765 49.95 -6.35 20.78
N VAL A 766 48.63 -6.30 20.57
CA VAL A 766 47.80 -5.13 20.89
C VAL A 766 47.84 -4.85 22.39
N GLN A 767 47.67 -5.89 23.21
CA GLN A 767 47.69 -5.79 24.67
C GLN A 767 49.03 -5.29 25.20
N TYR A 768 50.16 -5.80 24.67
CA TYR A 768 51.49 -5.35 25.07
C TYR A 768 51.68 -3.86 24.79
N VAL A 769 51.32 -3.39 23.58
CA VAL A 769 51.45 -1.97 23.21
C VAL A 769 50.48 -1.10 24.02
N ALA A 770 49.25 -1.56 24.24
CA ALA A 770 48.26 -0.84 25.04
C ALA A 770 48.73 -0.66 26.48
N VAL A 771 49.19 -1.72 27.17
CA VAL A 771 49.68 -1.62 28.55
C VAL A 771 50.88 -0.68 28.65
N MET A 772 51.82 -0.76 27.69
CA MET A 772 52.97 0.16 27.68
C MET A 772 52.58 1.63 27.46
N ASN A 773 51.59 1.89 26.60
CA ASN A 773 51.17 3.25 26.24
C ASN A 773 50.24 3.87 27.30
N THR A 774 49.11 3.22 27.57
CA THR A 774 48.02 3.80 28.37
C THR A 774 48.23 3.60 29.87
N GLU A 775 48.88 2.51 30.28
CA GLU A 775 49.05 2.17 31.70
C GLU A 775 50.44 2.52 32.25
N MET A 776 51.49 2.31 31.45
CA MET A 776 52.88 2.60 31.84
C MET A 776 53.38 3.98 31.37
N GLY A 777 52.57 4.71 30.59
CA GLY A 777 52.82 6.10 30.22
C GLY A 777 53.91 6.34 29.18
N PHE A 778 54.32 5.30 28.44
CA PHE A 778 55.24 5.48 27.30
C PHE A 778 54.49 6.05 26.09
N SER A 779 55.18 6.78 25.22
CA SER A 779 54.57 7.18 23.95
C SER A 779 54.27 5.97 23.07
N ALA A 780 53.30 6.08 22.16
CA ALA A 780 52.97 5.01 21.21
C ALA A 780 54.22 4.50 20.44
N THR A 781 55.09 5.43 20.03
CA THR A 781 56.36 5.12 19.38
C THR A 781 57.32 4.33 20.27
N GLU A 782 57.40 4.65 21.56
CA GLU A 782 58.24 3.93 22.53
C GLU A 782 57.66 2.54 22.83
N ALA A 783 56.35 2.43 23.02
CA ALA A 783 55.65 1.16 23.24
C ALA A 783 55.86 0.19 22.06
N VAL A 784 55.76 0.68 20.81
CA VAL A 784 56.06 -0.10 19.60
C VAL A 784 57.55 -0.47 19.51
N ALA A 785 58.46 0.40 19.96
CA ALA A 785 59.88 0.08 19.99
C ALA A 785 60.21 -1.07 20.96
N PHE A 786 59.54 -1.14 22.12
CA PHE A 786 59.73 -2.21 23.10
C PHE A 786 59.26 -3.57 22.59
N VAL A 787 58.07 -3.63 21.96
CA VAL A 787 57.55 -4.89 21.41
C VAL A 787 58.36 -5.38 20.21
N GLY A 788 59.14 -4.49 19.59
CA GLY A 788 59.99 -4.77 18.44
C GLY A 788 60.93 -5.96 18.62
N LYS A 789 61.37 -6.27 19.85
CA LYS A 789 62.23 -7.43 20.13
C LYS A 789 61.54 -8.78 19.90
N TYR A 790 60.21 -8.85 20.02
CA TYR A 790 59.42 -10.04 19.75
C TYR A 790 59.08 -10.17 18.26
N THR A 791 59.01 -9.07 17.53
CA THR A 791 58.75 -9.07 16.09
C THR A 791 60.03 -9.13 15.25
N THR A 792 61.20 -8.87 15.85
CA THR A 792 62.50 -8.88 15.15
C THR A 792 62.78 -10.22 14.45
N PRO A 793 62.58 -11.39 15.09
CA PRO A 793 62.77 -12.69 14.43
C PRO A 793 61.90 -12.88 13.18
N ILE A 794 60.74 -12.23 13.12
CA ILE A 794 59.83 -12.25 11.96
C ILE A 794 60.39 -11.37 10.84
N THR A 795 60.82 -10.15 11.20
CA THR A 795 61.38 -9.19 10.23
C THR A 795 62.74 -9.60 9.66
N GLU A 796 63.46 -10.49 10.34
CA GLU A 796 64.73 -11.08 9.89
C GLU A 796 64.58 -12.50 9.30
N GLY A 797 63.35 -13.04 9.29
CA GLY A 797 63.03 -14.37 8.76
C GLY A 797 62.81 -14.41 7.23
N ASP A 798 62.64 -15.62 6.69
CA ASP A 798 62.48 -15.85 5.24
C ASP A 798 61.07 -15.51 4.70
N ASP A 799 60.09 -15.19 5.57
CA ASP A 799 58.71 -14.85 5.18
C ASP A 799 58.48 -13.33 5.11
N ALA A 800 58.79 -12.75 3.95
CA ALA A 800 58.66 -11.32 3.69
C ALA A 800 57.21 -10.80 3.75
N ILE A 801 56.22 -11.67 3.54
CA ILE A 801 54.79 -11.28 3.56
C ILE A 801 54.33 -11.18 5.02
N LEU A 802 54.67 -12.17 5.85
CA LEU A 802 54.39 -12.13 7.28
C LEU A 802 55.07 -10.93 7.95
N ALA A 803 56.33 -10.64 7.61
CA ALA A 803 57.03 -9.46 8.11
C ALA A 803 56.31 -8.15 7.72
N SER A 804 55.81 -8.06 6.48
CA SER A 804 55.08 -6.88 6.00
C SER A 804 53.73 -6.72 6.73
N TYR A 805 53.03 -7.82 7.00
CA TYR A 805 51.76 -7.80 7.74
C TYR A 805 51.96 -7.32 9.18
N VAL A 806 52.94 -7.87 9.88
CA VAL A 806 53.25 -7.47 11.27
C VAL A 806 53.70 -6.00 11.33
N GLN A 807 54.51 -5.53 10.37
CA GLN A 807 54.89 -4.12 10.30
C GLN A 807 53.71 -3.19 10.06
N ALA A 808 52.76 -3.57 9.20
CA ALA A 808 51.54 -2.80 8.97
C ALA A 808 50.68 -2.70 10.24
N ARG A 809 50.59 -3.80 11.02
CA ARG A 809 49.90 -3.81 12.32
C ARG A 809 50.58 -2.93 13.37
N LEU A 810 51.91 -3.00 13.47
CA LEU A 810 52.66 -2.12 14.37
C LEU A 810 52.52 -0.64 13.99
N ALA A 811 52.47 -0.32 12.69
CA ALA A 811 52.22 1.04 12.22
C ALA A 811 50.83 1.56 12.62
N GLN A 812 49.79 0.71 12.58
CA GLN A 812 48.45 1.06 13.05
C GLN A 812 48.43 1.33 14.57
N LEU A 813 49.21 0.59 15.35
CA LEU A 813 49.29 0.77 16.81
C LEU A 813 50.16 1.97 17.24
N GLY A 814 51.10 2.38 16.38
CA GLY A 814 52.01 3.51 16.62
C GLY A 814 51.41 4.90 16.40
N GLY A 815 50.29 5.00 15.66
CA GLY A 815 49.62 6.25 15.31
C GLY A 815 50.07 6.87 14.00
#